data_AF-A0A7K7A657-F1
#
_entry.id   AF-A0A7K7A657-F1
#
_cell.length_a   1.000
_cell.length_b   1.000
_cell.length_c   1.000
_cell.angle_alpha   90.00
_cell.angle_beta   90.00
_cell.angle_gamma   90.00
#
_symmetry.space_group_name_H-M   'P 1'
#
loop_
_entity.id
_entity.type
_entity.pdbx_description
1 polymer ?
#
loop_
_entity_poly.entity_id
_entity_poly.type
_entity_poly.pdbx_seq_one_letter_code
_entity_poly.pdbx_strand_id
1 'polypeptide(L)'
;RGGRMEVLKENKEEEQREEEEMKALEVGDEHDGEKTLSADQACAPNDIPEFDWSSIDTSQLPSSYKTNSPKEKKLLRVADNFLQQYAHLCPDREPLLLHPANECGIEKFVSTTVRPTLLPYTELYHWEGCASFVSDYLTMEPLKSPIAPPSSLYSPTTILKYQRGNCFDFSVLLCSMLIGAGYDAYCVNGYATHNICTMDETLQVCPLLRKPPEVPKEGEKKSSKYRLKPPPDLQSKFELQQEAKKQAETAAARDKMERKEEAKATEMEKPKRDPLYGLRVHAWVLVLSGKREVPENFFINPFTGNSHSPTDEQFLGIESVWNHRNYWVNMQDCSNGCKDLIFDLGDSVRWEFMLLGTDKPHLLLPDVEEEEELLDSDMDNAQEKEEEDRRFDMPPSWVAPIQISPKEFETRSPQGRKVILYKEAKLEKWAPYLNGNGLVQRLTVYADSHYSKVVEVREWFKNREDKLERREVNRQMQVTKEYFHPGHLLGLKAHIYTSMEPETERTMEFYNEARVDGLQKHVENAHEMTDYFEGRDDCLYLRHVEFGKRVKKIQIAGTRTDINPRPIVQIKECFHRNPQKPADEDVAERIFLIAEERINLTYHLKDKYITASKKNFQKGAERDRKGNEIIMTPEMCITYKAGSSETDTKLLHLYKLLQKLMEEEKQLKHEIWESATEVLEILKIREDEEADIKLTVSIYDTERNEKRRQEYEAMDNLMEDDLLGQEEQELDYLAPFLLQIGNVEKMSKWQAQRIKEDCLTDFKQRLTHKANIIHTHLQKEVEELQKKDRWYQENQNQLSMEDEADFLAYCSETMFRIRVLALRLKREKQMAPQKYLALEEKLRKDPRLSGHLSHP
;
A
#
# COMPACT_ATOMS: atom_id res chain seq x y z
N ARG A 1 25.32 54.19 46.69
CA ARG A 1 26.60 53.72 46.07
C ARG A 1 26.96 52.35 46.66
N GLY A 2 26.10 51.34 46.46
CA GLY A 2 26.29 49.98 47.00
C GLY A 2 25.92 48.87 46.01
N GLY A 3 24.78 48.97 45.33
CA GLY A 3 24.30 47.90 44.43
C GLY A 3 24.90 47.85 43.01
N ARG A 4 26.02 48.51 42.72
CA ARG A 4 26.64 48.50 41.36
C ARG A 4 28.02 47.84 41.32
N MET A 5 28.51 47.30 42.45
CA MET A 5 29.82 46.66 42.55
C MET A 5 29.74 45.14 42.81
N GLU A 6 28.57 44.62 43.17
CA GLU A 6 28.33 43.17 43.32
C GLU A 6 28.03 42.49 41.98
N VAL A 7 27.21 43.10 41.12
CA VAL A 7 26.87 42.56 39.78
C VAL A 7 28.08 42.48 38.83
N LEU A 8 29.09 43.34 39.02
CA LEU A 8 30.34 43.30 38.24
C LEU A 8 31.37 42.31 38.78
N LYS A 9 31.16 41.76 39.98
CA LYS A 9 32.00 40.68 40.54
C LYS A 9 31.46 39.31 40.17
N GLU A 10 30.14 39.11 40.19
CA GLU A 10 29.51 37.84 39.76
C GLU A 10 29.80 37.53 38.28
N ASN A 11 29.69 38.51 37.38
CA ASN A 11 29.98 38.29 35.96
C ASN A 11 31.47 37.99 35.66
N LYS A 12 32.41 38.37 36.53
CA LYS A 12 33.84 38.06 36.36
C LYS A 12 34.23 36.70 36.95
N GLU A 13 33.47 36.19 37.91
CA GLU A 13 33.67 34.85 38.47
C GLU A 13 33.04 33.75 37.59
N GLU A 14 32.00 34.08 36.80
CA GLU A 14 31.43 33.19 35.78
C GLU A 14 32.33 33.05 34.54
N GLU A 15 32.86 34.16 33.99
CA GLU A 15 33.79 34.11 32.84
C GLU A 15 35.11 33.38 33.16
N GLN A 16 35.59 33.41 34.42
CA GLN A 16 36.80 32.69 34.84
C GLN A 16 36.57 31.19 35.04
N ARG A 17 35.34 30.73 35.30
CA ARG A 17 35.02 29.29 35.40
C ARG A 17 34.88 28.63 34.03
N GLU A 18 34.35 29.35 33.04
CA GLU A 18 34.23 28.84 31.67
C GLU A 18 35.61 28.70 30.98
N GLU A 19 36.58 29.56 31.29
CA GLU A 19 37.97 29.42 30.80
C GLU A 19 38.78 28.30 31.51
N GLU A 20 38.46 27.95 32.76
CA GLU A 20 39.11 26.84 33.49
C GLU A 20 38.55 25.46 33.09
N GLU A 21 37.25 25.35 32.77
CA GLU A 21 36.65 24.10 32.24
C GLU A 21 37.11 23.79 30.81
N MET A 22 37.30 24.82 29.97
CA MET A 22 37.85 24.65 28.61
C MET A 22 39.32 24.20 28.60
N LYS A 23 40.09 24.49 29.66
CA LYS A 23 41.50 24.02 29.79
C LYS A 23 41.64 22.64 30.44
N ALA A 24 40.60 22.14 31.11
CA ALA A 24 40.60 20.80 31.72
C ALA A 24 40.28 19.67 30.72
N LEU A 25 39.84 20.00 29.50
CA LEU A 25 39.48 19.05 28.44
C LEU A 25 40.61 18.77 27.43
N GLU A 26 41.78 19.42 27.55
CA GLU A 26 42.90 19.27 26.59
C GLU A 26 44.14 18.51 27.12
N VAL A 27 44.11 17.88 28.30
CA VAL A 27 45.28 17.13 28.82
C VAL A 27 44.92 15.76 29.42
N GLY A 28 45.35 14.70 28.74
CA GLY A 28 45.52 13.33 29.26
C GLY A 28 44.62 12.30 28.58
N ASP A 29 45.09 11.20 28.00
CA ASP A 29 46.43 10.63 27.91
C ASP A 29 46.39 9.49 26.86
N GLU A 30 47.48 9.33 26.12
CA GLU A 30 47.75 8.15 25.30
C GLU A 30 48.15 6.97 26.22
N HIS A 31 47.53 5.78 26.09
CA HIS A 31 48.27 4.52 25.95
C HIS A 31 47.40 3.27 25.71
N ASP A 32 48.07 2.33 25.03
CA ASP A 32 47.70 1.07 24.40
C ASP A 32 47.03 -0.01 25.27
N GLY A 33 46.27 -0.88 24.60
CA GLY A 33 45.79 -2.14 25.17
C GLY A 33 44.84 -2.92 24.25
N GLU A 34 45.40 -3.71 23.34
CA GLU A 34 44.68 -4.73 22.55
C GLU A 34 43.80 -5.64 23.42
N LYS A 35 42.51 -5.76 23.08
CA LYS A 35 41.69 -6.95 23.34
C LYS A 35 40.48 -6.99 22.40
N THR A 36 40.47 -8.04 21.59
CA THR A 36 39.47 -8.46 20.61
C THR A 36 38.04 -8.52 21.17
N LEU A 37 37.14 -7.70 20.63
CA LEU A 37 35.69 -7.86 20.73
C LEU A 37 35.04 -7.59 19.36
N SER A 38 34.17 -8.51 18.99
CA SER A 38 33.50 -8.69 17.70
C SER A 38 32.58 -7.54 17.31
N ALA A 39 32.59 -7.24 16.01
CA ALA A 39 31.82 -6.20 15.35
C ALA A 39 30.30 -6.41 15.50
N ASP A 40 29.63 -5.40 16.06
CA ASP A 40 28.28 -5.00 15.69
C ASP A 40 28.29 -3.47 15.60
N GLN A 41 28.43 -2.98 14.37
CA GLN A 41 28.57 -1.57 14.04
C GLN A 41 27.19 -0.90 14.09
N ALA A 42 27.02 0.03 15.04
CA ALA A 42 25.91 0.97 15.05
C ALA A 42 25.91 1.76 13.73
N CYS A 43 24.87 1.58 12.94
CA CYS A 43 24.76 2.20 11.62
C CYS A 43 24.20 3.62 11.78
N ALA A 44 25.09 4.61 11.69
CA ALA A 44 24.73 6.01 11.45
C ALA A 44 24.03 6.15 10.08
N PRO A 45 23.31 7.26 9.80
CA PRO A 45 22.65 7.45 8.52
C PRO A 45 23.70 7.48 7.40
N ASN A 46 23.63 6.47 6.53
CA ASN A 46 24.42 6.21 5.33
C ASN A 46 25.36 7.35 4.87
N ASP A 47 26.66 7.07 4.83
CA ASP A 47 27.63 7.70 3.92
C ASP A 47 27.20 7.42 2.48
N ILE A 48 26.25 8.20 1.96
CA ILE A 48 25.95 8.23 0.53
C ILE A 48 27.04 9.11 -0.09
N PRO A 49 27.91 8.60 -0.98
CA PRO A 49 28.91 9.44 -1.63
C PRO A 49 28.22 10.63 -2.31
N GLU A 50 28.81 11.82 -2.13
CA GLU A 50 28.36 13.04 -2.80
C GLU A 50 28.29 12.78 -4.31
N PHE A 51 27.10 12.94 -4.88
CA PHE A 51 26.90 12.77 -6.32
C PHE A 51 27.22 14.09 -7.01
N ASP A 52 28.18 14.05 -7.93
CA ASP A 52 28.57 15.22 -8.69
C ASP A 52 27.60 15.42 -9.86
N TRP A 53 26.63 16.31 -9.68
CA TRP A 53 25.70 16.74 -10.72
C TRP A 53 26.39 17.36 -11.96
N SER A 54 27.67 17.74 -11.89
CA SER A 54 28.42 18.19 -13.07
C SER A 54 28.82 17.06 -14.02
N SER A 55 28.73 15.80 -13.57
CA SER A 55 29.08 14.61 -14.35
C SER A 55 27.92 14.01 -15.15
N ILE A 56 26.75 14.67 -15.19
CA ILE A 56 25.57 14.18 -15.95
C ILE A 56 25.88 14.05 -17.44
N ASP A 57 25.54 12.91 -18.02
CA ASP A 57 25.56 12.73 -19.47
C ASP A 57 24.40 13.46 -20.14
N THR A 58 24.71 14.63 -20.70
CA THR A 58 23.77 15.46 -21.46
C THR A 58 23.77 15.17 -22.96
N SER A 59 24.63 14.26 -23.44
CA SER A 59 24.79 14.01 -24.88
C SER A 59 23.51 13.50 -25.53
N GLN A 60 22.81 12.58 -24.84
CA GLN A 60 21.60 11.92 -25.32
C GLN A 60 20.31 12.75 -25.13
N LEU A 61 20.39 13.92 -24.49
CA LEU A 61 19.21 14.75 -24.23
C LEU A 61 18.68 15.45 -25.50
N PRO A 62 17.35 15.58 -25.66
CA PRO A 62 16.73 16.28 -26.78
C PRO A 62 17.17 17.74 -26.93
N SER A 63 17.01 18.31 -28.12
CA SER A 63 17.38 19.71 -28.40
C SER A 63 16.58 20.74 -27.57
N SER A 64 15.38 20.39 -27.10
CA SER A 64 14.56 21.23 -26.21
C SER A 64 15.23 21.51 -24.86
N TYR A 65 16.13 20.64 -24.42
CA TYR A 65 16.91 20.80 -23.17
C TYR A 65 18.08 21.76 -23.38
N LYS A 66 18.64 21.77 -24.59
CA LYS A 66 19.89 22.48 -24.93
C LYS A 66 19.65 23.88 -25.52
N THR A 67 18.41 24.21 -25.89
CA THR A 67 18.09 25.47 -26.55
C THR A 67 16.73 26.01 -26.11
N ASN A 68 16.58 27.34 -26.19
CA ASN A 68 15.29 28.02 -25.99
C ASN A 68 14.66 28.35 -27.34
N SER A 69 13.42 27.94 -27.52
CA SER A 69 12.54 28.33 -28.62
C SER A 69 12.28 29.84 -28.61
N PRO A 70 11.83 30.44 -29.73
CA PRO A 70 11.50 31.86 -29.78
C PRO A 70 10.45 32.27 -28.74
N LYS A 71 9.47 31.38 -28.47
CA LYS A 71 8.42 31.62 -27.48
C LYS A 71 8.98 31.58 -26.06
N GLU A 72 9.84 30.61 -25.73
CA GLU A 72 10.54 30.56 -24.43
C GLU A 72 11.43 31.79 -24.22
N LYS A 73 12.16 32.24 -25.24
CA LYS A 73 12.96 33.49 -25.13
C LYS A 73 12.11 34.72 -24.85
N LYS A 74 10.91 34.81 -25.42
CA LYS A 74 9.95 35.88 -25.12
C LYS A 74 9.42 35.76 -23.69
N LEU A 75 9.10 34.54 -23.23
CA LEU A 75 8.68 34.28 -21.85
C LEU A 75 9.75 34.69 -20.84
N LEU A 76 11.02 34.34 -21.08
CA LEU A 76 12.12 34.71 -20.18
C LEU A 76 12.25 36.24 -20.05
N ARG A 77 12.11 36.99 -21.15
CA ARG A 77 12.09 38.46 -21.09
C ARG A 77 10.91 39.03 -20.29
N VAL A 78 9.75 38.37 -20.36
CA VAL A 78 8.58 38.74 -19.56
C VAL A 78 8.87 38.47 -18.08
N ALA A 79 9.46 37.31 -17.77
CA ALA A 79 9.88 36.96 -16.41
C ALA A 79 10.95 37.91 -15.85
N ASP A 80 11.94 38.31 -16.65
CA ASP A 80 12.97 39.30 -16.26
C ASP A 80 12.33 40.65 -15.90
N ASN A 81 11.40 41.12 -16.74
CA ASN A 81 10.69 42.37 -16.48
C ASN A 81 9.82 42.27 -15.21
N PHE A 82 9.12 41.15 -15.03
CA PHE A 82 8.34 40.89 -13.82
C PHE A 82 9.22 40.87 -12.57
N LEU A 83 10.40 40.22 -12.63
CA LEU A 83 11.36 40.20 -11.52
C LEU A 83 11.89 41.60 -11.17
N GLN A 84 12.16 42.43 -12.18
CA GLN A 84 12.59 43.82 -11.98
C GLN A 84 11.50 44.67 -11.30
N GLN A 85 10.25 44.51 -11.73
CA GLN A 85 9.10 45.18 -11.11
C GLN A 85 8.90 44.72 -9.67
N TYR A 86 8.95 43.40 -9.44
CA TYR A 86 8.84 42.83 -8.11
C TYR A 86 9.95 43.33 -7.17
N ALA A 87 11.21 43.33 -7.62
CA ALA A 87 12.32 43.83 -6.82
C ALA A 87 12.21 45.33 -6.50
N HIS A 88 11.54 46.11 -7.37
CA HIS A 88 11.25 47.52 -7.11
C HIS A 88 10.12 47.73 -6.10
N LEU A 89 9.05 46.93 -6.18
CA LEU A 89 7.88 47.01 -5.31
C LEU A 89 8.14 46.42 -3.92
N CYS A 90 8.95 45.36 -3.85
CA CYS A 90 9.22 44.57 -2.66
C CYS A 90 10.74 44.47 -2.40
N PRO A 91 11.43 45.59 -2.07
CA PRO A 91 12.89 45.60 -1.95
C PRO A 91 13.43 44.78 -0.77
N ASP A 92 12.61 44.54 0.25
CA ASP A 92 12.98 43.78 1.46
C ASP A 92 12.73 42.26 1.32
N ARG A 93 12.17 41.80 0.20
CA ARG A 93 11.91 40.36 -0.05
C ARG A 93 13.01 39.73 -0.89
N GLU A 94 13.25 38.44 -0.68
CA GLU A 94 14.19 37.66 -1.47
C GLU A 94 13.76 37.54 -2.95
N PRO A 95 14.71 37.41 -3.90
CA PRO A 95 14.39 37.24 -5.32
C PRO A 95 13.59 35.96 -5.61
N LEU A 96 12.64 36.06 -6.54
CA LEU A 96 11.78 34.94 -6.95
C LEU A 96 12.54 33.91 -7.80
N LEU A 97 12.24 32.62 -7.59
CA LEU A 97 12.72 31.52 -8.44
C LEU A 97 11.88 31.43 -9.72
N LEU A 98 12.28 32.15 -10.78
CA LEU A 98 11.55 32.18 -12.05
C LEU A 98 12.17 31.31 -13.15
N HIS A 99 13.47 31.43 -13.40
CA HIS A 99 14.14 30.73 -14.51
C HIS A 99 15.53 30.16 -14.15
N PRO A 100 15.61 29.20 -13.22
CA PRO A 100 16.87 28.52 -12.90
C PRO A 100 17.47 27.79 -14.11
N ALA A 101 18.76 27.50 -14.04
CA ALA A 101 19.44 26.73 -15.08
C ALA A 101 19.05 25.24 -15.01
N ASN A 102 18.83 24.61 -16.15
CA ASN A 102 18.62 23.16 -16.22
C ASN A 102 19.93 22.36 -16.25
N GLU A 103 19.86 21.03 -16.42
CA GLU A 103 21.03 20.14 -16.54
C GLU A 103 22.02 20.51 -17.66
N CYS A 104 21.59 21.26 -18.67
CA CYS A 104 22.43 21.72 -19.77
C CYS A 104 22.97 23.14 -19.57
N GLY A 105 22.74 23.76 -18.42
CA GLY A 105 23.12 25.14 -18.15
C GLY A 105 22.24 26.17 -18.88
N ILE A 106 21.06 25.79 -19.36
CA ILE A 106 20.12 26.67 -20.05
C ILE A 106 19.06 27.14 -19.08
N GLU A 107 18.84 28.45 -18.99
CA GLU A 107 17.77 29.03 -18.19
C GLU A 107 16.40 28.65 -18.77
N LYS A 108 15.57 28.06 -17.90
CA LYS A 108 14.23 27.58 -18.23
C LYS A 108 13.24 28.08 -17.20
N PHE A 109 12.11 28.60 -17.67
CA PHE A 109 11.06 29.07 -16.78
C PHE A 109 10.45 27.91 -15.97
N VAL A 110 10.31 28.05 -14.64
CA VAL A 110 9.93 26.95 -13.73
C VAL A 110 8.63 26.24 -14.12
N SER A 111 7.61 26.98 -14.59
CA SER A 111 6.35 26.38 -15.05
C SER A 111 6.51 25.51 -16.29
N THR A 112 7.51 25.77 -17.13
CA THR A 112 7.78 24.94 -18.32
C THR A 112 8.56 23.66 -17.99
N THR A 113 9.09 23.54 -16.78
CA THR A 113 9.69 22.30 -16.25
C THR A 113 8.61 21.31 -15.78
N VAL A 114 7.42 21.79 -15.40
CA VAL A 114 6.28 20.93 -15.04
C VAL A 114 5.73 20.27 -16.30
N ARG A 115 5.74 18.93 -16.35
CA ARG A 115 5.31 18.14 -17.51
C ARG A 115 4.13 17.23 -17.13
N PRO A 116 2.87 17.72 -17.23
CA PRO A 116 1.69 16.91 -16.96
C PRO A 116 1.74 15.58 -17.71
N THR A 117 1.82 14.46 -16.98
CA THR A 117 1.94 13.13 -17.57
C THR A 117 1.12 12.12 -16.79
N LEU A 118 0.20 11.43 -17.47
CA LEU A 118 -0.55 10.30 -16.92
C LEU A 118 0.22 9.00 -17.18
N LEU A 119 0.55 8.28 -16.11
CA LEU A 119 1.25 7.00 -16.16
C LEU A 119 0.27 5.81 -16.22
N PRO A 120 0.65 4.63 -16.72
CA PRO A 120 -0.29 3.51 -16.90
C PRO A 120 -0.65 2.77 -15.60
N TYR A 121 -0.10 3.17 -14.46
CA TYR A 121 -0.28 2.49 -13.17
C TYR A 121 -1.45 3.08 -12.38
N THR A 122 -2.44 2.25 -12.07
CA THR A 122 -3.67 2.67 -11.36
C THR A 122 -3.38 3.23 -9.96
N GLU A 123 -2.36 2.70 -9.26
CA GLU A 123 -1.90 3.22 -7.97
C GLU A 123 -1.53 4.70 -8.04
N LEU A 124 -0.99 5.16 -9.18
CA LEU A 124 -0.54 6.55 -9.37
C LEU A 124 -1.69 7.50 -9.75
N TYR A 125 -2.92 7.02 -9.89
CA TYR A 125 -4.09 7.87 -10.12
C TYR A 125 -4.61 8.50 -8.83
N HIS A 126 -4.28 7.90 -7.68
CA HIS A 126 -4.56 8.43 -6.36
C HIS A 126 -3.37 9.26 -5.88
N TRP A 127 -3.64 10.38 -5.22
CA TRP A 127 -2.58 11.26 -4.76
C TRP A 127 -1.69 10.57 -3.72
N GLU A 128 -2.26 9.71 -2.85
CA GLU A 128 -1.49 8.95 -1.84
C GLU A 128 -0.48 8.03 -2.50
N GLY A 129 -0.92 7.26 -3.51
CA GLY A 129 -0.06 6.32 -4.23
C GLY A 129 1.02 7.05 -5.04
N CYS A 130 0.67 8.18 -5.66
CA CYS A 130 1.61 9.02 -6.39
C CYS A 130 2.67 9.63 -5.47
N ALA A 131 2.26 10.20 -4.34
CA ALA A 131 3.17 10.83 -3.36
C ALA A 131 4.08 9.79 -2.69
N SER A 132 3.51 8.65 -2.28
CA SER A 132 4.24 7.51 -1.74
C SER A 132 5.29 6.99 -2.74
N PHE A 133 4.91 6.84 -4.02
CA PHE A 133 5.85 6.43 -5.07
C PHE A 133 7.02 7.40 -5.22
N VAL A 134 6.77 8.70 -5.38
CA VAL A 134 7.84 9.70 -5.53
C VAL A 134 8.78 9.70 -4.31
N SER A 135 8.20 9.68 -3.12
CA SER A 135 8.96 9.67 -1.87
C SER A 135 9.86 8.44 -1.76
N ASP A 136 9.37 7.24 -2.12
CA ASP A 136 10.12 6.00 -2.04
C ASP A 136 11.15 5.88 -3.18
N TYR A 137 10.81 6.37 -4.38
CA TYR A 137 11.61 6.25 -5.61
C TYR A 137 12.85 7.12 -5.61
N LEU A 138 12.77 8.32 -5.05
CA LEU A 138 13.87 9.27 -5.04
C LEU A 138 14.62 9.25 -3.70
N THR A 139 15.93 9.42 -3.78
CA THR A 139 16.78 9.70 -2.61
C THR A 139 16.87 11.21 -2.41
N MET A 140 16.54 11.68 -1.21
CA MET A 140 16.60 13.09 -0.87
C MET A 140 18.04 13.59 -0.82
N GLU A 141 18.29 14.73 -1.45
CA GLU A 141 19.51 15.52 -1.28
C GLU A 141 19.19 16.90 -0.72
N PRO A 142 19.94 17.37 0.29
CA PRO A 142 19.73 18.70 0.84
C PRO A 142 20.11 19.77 -0.18
N LEU A 143 19.50 20.96 -0.04
CA LEU A 143 19.91 22.13 -0.81
C LEU A 143 21.35 22.52 -0.46
N LYS A 144 22.14 22.94 -1.46
CA LYS A 144 23.51 23.47 -1.25
C LYS A 144 23.55 24.61 -0.24
N SER A 145 22.52 25.47 -0.28
CA SER A 145 22.27 26.50 0.72
C SER A 145 20.86 26.29 1.29
N PRO A 146 20.70 26.14 2.61
CA PRO A 146 19.37 25.93 3.21
C PRO A 146 18.50 27.19 3.21
N ILE A 147 19.07 28.37 2.95
CA ILE A 147 18.39 29.66 3.03
C ILE A 147 18.03 30.27 1.67
N ALA A 148 18.42 29.62 0.57
CA ALA A 148 18.19 30.13 -0.77
C ALA A 148 17.62 29.04 -1.70
N PRO A 149 16.74 29.39 -2.65
CA PRO A 149 16.30 28.48 -3.69
C PRO A 149 17.49 27.95 -4.53
N PRO A 150 17.35 26.77 -5.17
CA PRO A 150 18.43 26.19 -5.94
C PRO A 150 18.72 27.01 -7.21
N SER A 151 20.00 27.19 -7.54
CA SER A 151 20.43 27.86 -8.78
C SER A 151 20.11 27.05 -10.04
N SER A 152 19.89 25.75 -9.88
CA SER A 152 19.63 24.81 -10.96
C SER A 152 18.42 23.94 -10.62
N LEU A 153 17.55 23.73 -11.59
CA LEU A 153 16.35 22.89 -11.47
C LEU A 153 16.36 21.83 -12.57
N TYR A 154 16.46 20.58 -12.16
CA TYR A 154 16.61 19.46 -13.10
C TYR A 154 15.26 19.01 -13.63
N SER A 155 15.24 18.51 -14.87
CA SER A 155 14.01 17.96 -15.44
C SER A 155 13.53 16.69 -14.69
N PRO A 156 12.21 16.47 -14.58
CA PRO A 156 11.63 15.22 -14.07
C PRO A 156 12.25 13.95 -14.67
N THR A 157 12.58 13.96 -15.97
CA THR A 157 13.21 12.82 -16.65
C THR A 157 14.63 12.54 -16.17
N THR A 158 15.41 13.58 -15.88
CA THR A 158 16.77 13.45 -15.36
C THR A 158 16.74 12.98 -13.91
N ILE A 159 15.84 13.53 -13.11
CA ILE A 159 15.62 13.13 -11.72
C ILE A 159 15.20 11.66 -11.62
N LEU A 160 14.31 11.19 -12.51
CA LEU A 160 13.94 9.77 -12.54
C LEU A 160 15.12 8.86 -12.95
N LYS A 161 15.95 9.29 -13.91
CA LYS A 161 17.11 8.52 -14.37
C LYS A 161 18.16 8.31 -13.28
N TYR A 162 18.43 9.34 -12.48
CA TYR A 162 19.45 9.29 -11.42
C TYR A 162 18.88 8.96 -10.03
N GLN A 163 17.55 9.02 -9.88
CA GLN A 163 16.80 8.71 -8.66
C GLN A 163 17.26 9.48 -7.41
N ARG A 164 17.71 10.73 -7.60
CA ARG A 164 18.20 11.63 -6.56
C ARG A 164 17.70 13.04 -6.87
N GLY A 165 17.47 13.86 -5.85
CA GLY A 165 17.05 15.24 -6.05
C GLY A 165 16.76 16.00 -4.76
N ASN A 166 16.60 17.31 -4.86
CA ASN A 166 16.22 18.17 -3.74
C ASN A 166 14.69 18.38 -3.67
N CYS A 167 14.23 19.15 -2.67
CA CYS A 167 12.79 19.38 -2.46
C CYS A 167 12.05 19.99 -3.67
N PHE A 168 12.72 20.82 -4.49
CA PHE A 168 12.13 21.39 -5.70
C PHE A 168 12.01 20.35 -6.81
N ASP A 169 13.04 19.54 -7.01
CA ASP A 169 13.04 18.44 -7.99
C ASP A 169 11.91 17.43 -7.70
N PHE A 170 11.79 17.06 -6.42
CA PHE A 170 10.73 16.22 -5.90
C PHE A 170 9.33 16.82 -6.13
N SER A 171 9.15 18.10 -5.80
CA SER A 171 7.87 18.81 -5.96
C SER A 171 7.46 18.92 -7.43
N VAL A 172 8.39 19.23 -8.33
CA VAL A 172 8.12 19.36 -9.77
C VAL A 172 7.75 18.02 -10.39
N LEU A 173 8.44 16.92 -10.02
CA LEU A 173 8.07 15.58 -10.46
C LEU A 173 6.67 15.20 -9.96
N LEU A 174 6.42 15.35 -8.65
CA LEU A 174 5.13 15.00 -8.04
C LEU A 174 3.98 15.82 -8.64
N CYS A 175 4.15 17.13 -8.76
CA CYS A 175 3.17 18.02 -9.37
C CYS A 175 2.90 17.66 -10.84
N SER A 176 3.93 17.30 -11.62
CA SER A 176 3.79 16.82 -12.99
C SER A 176 2.93 15.56 -13.11
N MET A 177 3.09 14.61 -12.19
CA MET A 177 2.30 13.38 -12.15
C MET A 177 0.85 13.64 -11.69
N LEU A 178 0.66 14.44 -10.64
CA LEU A 178 -0.66 14.78 -10.09
C LEU A 178 -1.53 15.55 -11.09
N ILE A 179 -0.96 16.55 -11.77
CA ILE A 179 -1.67 17.27 -12.83
C ILE A 179 -1.99 16.34 -14.00
N GLY A 180 -1.08 15.42 -14.34
CA GLY A 180 -1.32 14.38 -15.34
C GLY A 180 -2.48 13.45 -14.97
N ALA A 181 -2.62 13.12 -13.69
CA ALA A 181 -3.78 12.43 -13.13
C ALA A 181 -5.03 13.32 -13.04
N GLY A 182 -4.94 14.63 -13.23
CA GLY A 182 -6.08 15.55 -13.24
C GLY A 182 -6.38 16.23 -11.92
N TYR A 183 -5.47 16.19 -10.95
CA TYR A 183 -5.55 17.03 -9.74
C TYR A 183 -5.19 18.48 -10.05
N ASP A 184 -5.75 19.40 -9.27
CA ASP A 184 -5.39 20.81 -9.31
C ASP A 184 -4.17 21.06 -8.40
N ALA A 185 -2.98 20.73 -8.90
CA ALA A 185 -1.75 20.74 -8.13
C ALA A 185 -0.79 21.87 -8.54
N TYR A 186 -0.06 22.39 -7.54
CA TYR A 186 0.89 23.49 -7.65
C TYR A 186 2.17 23.15 -6.90
N CYS A 187 3.32 23.45 -7.49
CA CYS A 187 4.56 23.50 -6.74
C CYS A 187 4.56 24.77 -5.88
N VAL A 188 4.99 24.65 -4.63
CA VAL A 188 5.07 25.73 -3.65
C VAL A 188 6.55 25.98 -3.36
N ASN A 189 6.96 27.25 -3.34
CA ASN A 189 8.23 27.70 -2.80
C ASN A 189 7.94 28.56 -1.58
N GLY A 190 8.55 28.22 -0.45
CA GLY A 190 8.31 28.90 0.81
C GLY A 190 9.25 28.42 1.90
N TYR A 191 8.80 28.58 3.16
CA TYR A 191 9.61 28.30 4.34
C TYR A 191 9.02 27.17 5.15
N ALA A 192 9.88 26.29 5.67
CA ALA A 192 9.45 25.17 6.51
C ALA A 192 10.41 24.94 7.68
N THR A 193 9.95 24.18 8.67
CA THR A 193 10.79 23.80 9.81
C THR A 193 11.96 22.91 9.39
N HIS A 194 13.02 22.89 10.22
CA HIS A 194 14.20 22.03 10.00
C HIS A 194 13.83 20.60 9.64
N ASN A 195 12.93 19.98 10.41
CA ASN A 195 12.58 18.56 10.26
C ASN A 195 11.95 18.25 8.90
N ILE A 196 11.14 19.16 8.36
CA ILE A 196 10.57 19.04 7.01
C ILE A 196 11.68 19.16 5.96
N CYS A 197 12.56 20.15 6.12
CA CYS A 197 13.65 20.42 5.16
C CYS A 197 14.70 19.29 5.11
N THR A 198 14.95 18.60 6.22
CA THR A 198 15.96 17.55 6.33
C THR A 198 15.39 16.12 6.29
N MET A 199 14.08 15.96 6.09
CA MET A 199 13.39 14.66 6.16
C MET A 199 13.65 13.93 7.50
N ASP A 200 13.72 14.67 8.60
CA ASP A 200 13.94 14.09 9.93
C ASP A 200 12.61 13.69 10.57
N GLU A 201 12.31 12.40 10.54
CA GLU A 201 11.11 11.79 11.12
C GLU A 201 11.34 11.21 12.53
N THR A 202 12.53 11.39 13.12
CA THR A 202 12.91 10.75 14.40
C THR A 202 12.07 11.17 15.60
N LEU A 203 11.40 12.32 15.54
CA LEU A 203 10.46 12.78 16.57
C LEU A 203 9.00 12.42 16.25
N GLN A 204 8.72 11.94 15.03
CA GLN A 204 7.37 11.59 14.60
C GLN A 204 7.04 10.13 14.95
N VAL A 205 5.81 9.90 15.42
CA VAL A 205 5.30 8.54 15.65
C VAL A 205 5.06 7.87 14.30
N CYS A 206 5.64 6.67 14.13
CA CYS A 206 5.48 5.86 12.93
C CYS A 206 3.98 5.65 12.61
N PRO A 207 3.52 5.93 11.38
CA PRO A 207 2.11 5.77 10.99
C PRO A 207 1.53 4.38 11.28
N LEU A 208 2.35 3.32 11.15
CA LEU A 208 1.96 1.92 11.39
C LEU A 208 1.69 1.58 12.87
N LEU A 209 2.10 2.46 13.79
CA LEU A 209 1.84 2.33 15.22
C LEU A 209 0.62 3.13 15.67
N ARG A 210 0.08 4.01 14.81
CA ARG A 210 -1.13 4.78 15.14
C ARG A 210 -2.32 3.83 15.19
N LYS A 211 -2.97 3.75 16.35
CA LYS A 211 -4.23 3.01 16.47
C LYS A 211 -5.31 3.76 15.67
N PRO A 212 -6.16 3.06 14.91
CA PRO A 212 -7.33 3.69 14.32
C PRO A 212 -8.19 4.31 15.45
N PRO A 213 -8.83 5.47 15.22
CA PRO A 213 -9.65 6.12 16.24
C PRO A 213 -10.72 5.15 16.74
N GLU A 214 -10.70 4.87 18.04
CA GLU A 214 -11.69 3.99 18.65
C GLU A 214 -13.07 4.66 18.52
N VAL A 215 -13.94 4.07 17.70
CA VAL A 215 -15.37 4.42 17.72
C VAL A 215 -15.87 4.14 19.14
N PRO A 216 -16.46 5.13 19.84
CA PRO A 216 -16.96 4.93 21.19
C PRO A 216 -17.94 3.75 21.18
N LYS A 217 -17.54 2.62 21.77
CA LYS A 217 -18.46 1.50 22.00
C LYS A 217 -19.58 2.03 22.89
N GLU A 218 -20.81 2.00 22.38
CA GLU A 218 -21.99 2.34 23.17
C GLU A 218 -21.94 1.62 24.51
N GLY A 219 -22.00 2.41 25.58
CA GLY A 219 -21.83 1.92 26.94
C GLY A 219 -22.75 0.75 27.25
N GLU A 220 -22.17 -0.29 27.86
CA GLU A 220 -22.87 -1.45 28.36
C GLU A 220 -24.13 -1.03 29.14
N LYS A 221 -25.29 -1.55 28.71
CA LYS A 221 -26.56 -1.41 29.42
C LYS A 221 -26.39 -2.00 30.82
N LYS A 222 -26.54 -1.16 31.85
CA LYS A 222 -26.57 -1.56 33.25
C LYS A 222 -27.62 -2.66 33.45
N SER A 223 -27.16 -3.84 33.87
CA SER A 223 -28.00 -4.99 34.15
C SER A 223 -28.81 -4.82 35.46
N SER A 224 -29.86 -5.64 35.56
CA SER A 224 -31.12 -5.46 36.29
C SER A 224 -31.11 -5.26 37.83
N LYS A 225 -32.25 -4.74 38.30
CA LYS A 225 -32.62 -4.20 39.64
C LYS A 225 -32.66 -5.19 40.82
N TYR A 226 -32.17 -6.42 40.69
CA TYR A 226 -32.22 -7.42 41.76
C TYR A 226 -30.86 -8.13 41.91
N ARG A 227 -30.00 -7.60 42.79
CA ARG A 227 -28.80 -8.30 43.28
C ARG A 227 -29.10 -8.90 44.65
N LEU A 228 -28.85 -10.20 44.81
CA LEU A 228 -28.82 -10.87 46.10
C LEU A 228 -27.75 -10.19 46.98
N LYS A 229 -28.11 -9.83 48.22
CA LYS A 229 -27.17 -9.23 49.17
C LYS A 229 -26.05 -10.24 49.45
N PRO A 230 -24.77 -9.89 49.22
CA PRO A 230 -23.67 -10.77 49.56
C PRO A 230 -23.65 -11.03 51.09
N PRO A 231 -23.07 -12.16 51.54
CA PRO A 231 -22.89 -12.44 52.95
C PRO A 231 -22.21 -11.26 53.65
N PRO A 232 -22.55 -10.97 54.92
CA PRO A 232 -21.93 -9.88 55.66
C PRO A 232 -20.44 -10.13 55.78
N ASP A 233 -19.67 -9.22 55.20
CA ASP A 233 -18.21 -9.19 55.29
C ASP A 233 -17.81 -9.00 56.76
N LEU A 234 -17.10 -9.99 57.31
CA LEU A 234 -16.63 -10.02 58.69
C LEU A 234 -15.28 -9.32 58.86
N GLN A 235 -14.72 -8.76 57.79
CA GLN A 235 -13.49 -7.98 57.84
C GLN A 235 -13.75 -6.56 58.39
N SER A 236 -12.81 -6.06 59.19
CA SER A 236 -12.91 -4.73 59.79
C SER A 236 -12.85 -3.65 58.70
N LYS A 237 -13.96 -2.92 58.50
CA LYS A 237 -14.04 -1.81 57.54
C LYS A 237 -12.99 -0.72 57.76
N PHE A 238 -12.49 -0.60 58.99
CA PHE A 238 -11.45 0.36 59.36
C PHE A 238 -10.07 -0.09 58.87
N GLU A 239 -9.74 -1.38 58.98
CA GLU A 239 -8.48 -1.94 58.49
C GLU A 239 -8.43 -1.90 56.96
N LEU A 240 -9.52 -2.28 56.30
CA LEU A 240 -9.67 -2.15 54.84
C LEU A 240 -9.53 -0.69 54.39
N GLN A 241 -10.06 0.28 55.13
CA GLN A 241 -9.88 1.71 54.82
C GLN A 241 -8.43 2.18 55.03
N GLN A 242 -7.74 1.72 56.08
CA GLN A 242 -6.34 2.05 56.30
C GLN A 242 -5.42 1.47 55.23
N GLU A 243 -5.67 0.24 54.83
CA GLU A 243 -4.90 -0.44 53.78
C GLU A 243 -5.17 0.16 52.41
N ALA A 244 -6.44 0.47 52.09
CA ALA A 244 -6.81 1.21 50.88
C ALA A 244 -6.20 2.62 50.86
N LYS A 245 -6.15 3.32 51.99
CA LYS A 245 -5.52 4.64 52.09
C LYS A 245 -4.00 4.56 51.88
N LYS A 246 -3.33 3.57 52.46
CA LYS A 246 -1.90 3.32 52.21
C LYS A 246 -1.62 2.95 50.75
N GLN A 247 -2.45 2.09 50.15
CA GLN A 247 -2.33 1.74 48.72
C GLN A 247 -2.60 2.93 47.80
N ALA A 248 -3.55 3.80 48.15
CA ALA A 248 -3.83 5.02 47.41
C ALA A 248 -2.68 6.05 47.54
N GLU A 249 -2.07 6.17 48.72
CA GLU A 249 -0.91 7.03 48.93
C GLU A 249 0.33 6.52 48.18
N THR A 250 0.59 5.21 48.15
CA THR A 250 1.70 4.62 47.37
C THR A 250 1.47 4.71 45.87
N ALA A 251 0.23 4.50 45.40
CA ALA A 251 -0.15 4.71 44.00
C ALA A 251 0.02 6.20 43.61
N ALA A 252 -0.50 7.14 44.41
CA ALA A 252 -0.36 8.57 44.13
C ALA A 252 1.10 9.05 44.15
N ALA A 253 1.95 8.45 44.99
CA ALA A 253 3.38 8.73 45.00
C ALA A 253 4.09 8.19 43.73
N ARG A 254 3.71 7.00 43.26
CA ARG A 254 4.20 6.44 41.98
C ARG A 254 3.74 7.28 40.79
N ASP A 255 2.46 7.61 40.69
CA ASP A 255 1.92 8.49 39.66
C ASP A 255 2.65 9.85 39.62
N LYS A 256 2.98 10.41 40.78
CA LYS A 256 3.69 11.70 40.86
C LYS A 256 5.16 11.58 40.44
N MET A 257 5.80 10.44 40.68
CA MET A 257 7.14 10.13 40.17
C MET A 257 7.11 9.92 38.66
N GLU A 258 6.19 9.09 38.16
CA GLU A 258 5.99 8.83 36.73
C GLU A 258 5.69 10.12 35.98
N ARG A 259 4.76 10.97 36.45
CA ARG A 259 4.50 12.28 35.81
C ARG A 259 5.72 13.21 35.82
N LYS A 260 6.58 13.13 36.83
CA LYS A 260 7.81 13.93 36.87
C LYS A 260 8.86 13.38 35.89
N GLU A 261 8.95 12.07 35.75
CA GLU A 261 9.83 11.42 34.78
C GLU A 261 9.33 11.65 33.35
N GLU A 262 8.02 11.51 33.10
CA GLU A 262 7.36 11.86 31.84
C GLU A 262 7.55 13.33 31.49
N ALA A 263 7.40 14.25 32.45
CA ALA A 263 7.62 15.68 32.20
C ALA A 263 9.09 15.96 31.84
N LYS A 264 10.06 15.31 32.51
CA LYS A 264 11.49 15.42 32.16
C LYS A 264 11.80 14.82 30.80
N ALA A 265 11.23 13.67 30.47
CA ALA A 265 11.37 13.05 29.16
C ALA A 265 10.79 13.95 28.05
N THR A 266 9.60 14.52 28.29
CA THR A 266 8.95 15.46 27.36
C THR A 266 9.76 16.75 27.18
N GLU A 267 10.41 17.26 28.23
CA GLU A 267 11.31 18.41 28.10
C GLU A 267 12.60 18.09 27.35
N MET A 268 13.17 16.90 27.55
CA MET A 268 14.32 16.42 26.78
C MET A 268 13.98 16.14 25.30
N GLU A 269 12.72 15.78 25.00
CA GLU A 269 12.23 15.53 23.63
C GLU A 269 11.95 16.80 22.82
N LYS A 270 11.94 17.99 23.44
CA LYS A 270 11.73 19.23 22.67
C LYS A 270 12.86 19.40 21.65
N PRO A 271 12.54 19.72 20.38
CA PRO A 271 13.56 19.94 19.37
C PRO A 271 14.50 21.04 19.84
N LYS A 272 15.80 20.84 19.61
CA LYS A 272 16.82 21.86 19.86
C LYS A 272 16.42 23.15 19.14
N ARG A 273 16.72 24.31 19.73
CA ARG A 273 16.45 25.61 19.10
C ARG A 273 17.14 25.64 17.73
N ASP A 274 16.37 25.79 16.65
CA ASP A 274 16.89 25.91 15.28
C ASP A 274 17.33 27.37 15.04
N PRO A 275 18.63 27.64 14.82
CA PRO A 275 19.10 29.00 14.55
C PRO A 275 18.55 29.59 13.24
N LEU A 276 18.10 28.74 12.32
CA LEU A 276 17.57 29.12 11.01
C LEU A 276 16.04 28.99 10.93
N TYR A 277 15.35 28.94 12.07
CA TYR A 277 13.89 28.84 12.10
C TYR A 277 13.25 29.99 11.31
N GLY A 278 12.38 29.67 10.34
CA GLY A 278 11.74 30.64 9.46
C GLY A 278 12.58 31.11 8.27
N LEU A 279 13.87 30.77 8.21
CA LEU A 279 14.77 31.17 7.12
C LEU A 279 15.03 30.04 6.11
N ARG A 280 14.64 28.80 6.45
CA ARG A 280 14.91 27.63 5.62
C ARG A 280 13.96 27.56 4.43
N VAL A 281 14.51 27.59 3.24
CA VAL A 281 13.77 27.46 1.99
C VAL A 281 13.44 25.99 1.73
N HIS A 282 12.18 25.73 1.38
CA HIS A 282 11.68 24.41 1.05
C HIS A 282 10.64 24.48 -0.06
N ALA A 283 10.45 23.37 -0.76
CA ALA A 283 9.41 23.22 -1.76
C ALA A 283 8.54 22.00 -1.49
N TRP A 284 7.24 22.18 -1.66
CA TRP A 284 6.23 21.15 -1.48
C TRP A 284 5.12 21.28 -2.53
N VAL A 285 4.10 20.42 -2.49
CA VAL A 285 2.98 20.48 -3.42
C VAL A 285 1.71 20.91 -2.70
N LEU A 286 0.99 21.88 -3.26
CA LEU A 286 -0.35 22.27 -2.86
C LEU A 286 -1.35 21.63 -3.82
N VAL A 287 -2.38 20.98 -3.27
CA VAL A 287 -3.54 20.48 -4.02
C VAL A 287 -4.77 21.27 -3.61
N LEU A 288 -5.44 21.90 -4.58
CA LEU A 288 -6.68 22.63 -4.36
C LEU A 288 -7.89 21.69 -4.43
N SER A 289 -8.92 22.03 -3.66
CA SER A 289 -10.21 21.36 -3.62
C SER A 289 -10.99 21.50 -4.94
N GLY A 290 -11.95 20.59 -5.15
CA GLY A 290 -12.89 20.61 -6.27
C GLY A 290 -12.59 19.58 -7.36
N LYS A 291 -11.39 19.57 -7.96
CA LYS A 291 -11.03 18.54 -8.95
C LYS A 291 -10.76 17.20 -8.26
N ARG A 292 -11.10 16.08 -8.92
CA ARG A 292 -10.87 14.70 -8.40
C ARG A 292 -11.51 14.43 -7.02
N GLU A 293 -12.63 15.09 -6.72
CA GLU A 293 -13.38 14.94 -5.44
C GLU A 293 -12.56 15.30 -4.19
N VAL A 294 -11.54 16.13 -4.34
CA VAL A 294 -10.75 16.64 -3.20
C VAL A 294 -11.63 17.59 -2.36
N PRO A 295 -11.91 17.28 -1.08
CA PRO A 295 -12.85 18.04 -0.27
C PRO A 295 -12.28 19.37 0.23
N GLU A 296 -11.00 19.39 0.61
CA GLU A 296 -10.32 20.54 1.20
C GLU A 296 -8.92 20.67 0.60
N ASN A 297 -8.38 21.89 0.63
CA ASN A 297 -7.01 22.14 0.19
C ASN A 297 -6.04 21.47 1.15
N PHE A 298 -4.96 20.88 0.64
CA PHE A 298 -3.94 20.27 1.48
C PHE A 298 -2.55 20.38 0.84
N PHE A 299 -1.53 20.28 1.70
CA PHE A 299 -0.14 20.21 1.29
C PHE A 299 0.33 18.75 1.25
N ILE A 300 1.25 18.45 0.36
CA ILE A 300 1.97 17.18 0.33
C ILE A 300 3.45 17.48 0.51
N ASN A 301 4.05 16.96 1.59
CA ASN A 301 5.50 16.96 1.72
C ASN A 301 6.07 15.89 0.78
N PRO A 302 6.81 16.27 -0.27
CA PRO A 302 7.18 15.31 -1.31
C PRO A 302 8.27 14.34 -0.85
N PHE A 303 9.04 14.68 0.21
CA PHE A 303 10.05 13.77 0.78
C PHE A 303 9.44 12.58 1.51
N THR A 304 8.31 12.79 2.20
CA THR A 304 7.64 11.75 3.00
C THR A 304 6.41 11.17 2.30
N GLY A 305 5.84 11.91 1.35
CA GLY A 305 4.58 11.57 0.68
C GLY A 305 3.34 11.79 1.56
N ASN A 306 3.49 12.39 2.75
CA ASN A 306 2.40 12.63 3.69
C ASN A 306 1.61 13.89 3.32
N SER A 307 0.29 13.85 3.55
CA SER A 307 -0.54 15.05 3.49
C SER A 307 -0.54 15.82 4.81
N HIS A 308 -0.64 17.13 4.69
CA HIS A 308 -0.69 18.08 5.78
C HIS A 308 -1.82 19.09 5.54
N SER A 309 -2.45 19.53 6.63
CA SER A 309 -3.39 20.65 6.55
C SER A 309 -2.61 21.93 6.18
N PRO A 310 -3.20 22.86 5.41
CA PRO A 310 -2.58 24.17 5.17
C PRO A 310 -2.33 24.97 6.46
N THR A 311 -2.98 24.60 7.56
CA THR A 311 -2.83 25.21 8.88
C THR A 311 -1.72 24.59 9.75
N ASP A 312 -0.99 23.60 9.22
CA ASP A 312 0.08 22.92 9.93
C ASP A 312 1.26 23.87 10.24
N GLU A 313 1.71 23.87 11.49
CA GLU A 313 2.76 24.74 12.03
C GLU A 313 4.15 24.43 11.45
N GLN A 314 4.29 23.30 10.76
CA GLN A 314 5.53 22.92 10.10
C GLN A 314 5.84 23.73 8.83
N PHE A 315 4.82 24.39 8.24
CA PHE A 315 4.94 25.26 7.07
C PHE A 315 4.79 26.72 7.49
N LEU A 316 5.89 27.48 7.35
CA LEU A 316 6.10 28.79 7.99
C LEU A 316 5.76 29.97 7.06
N GLY A 317 5.51 29.74 5.78
CA GLY A 317 5.10 30.79 4.84
C GLY A 317 5.30 30.38 3.39
N ILE A 318 4.61 31.07 2.47
CA ILE A 318 4.68 30.81 1.02
C ILE A 318 5.12 32.09 0.31
N GLU A 319 6.15 31.98 -0.51
CA GLU A 319 6.63 33.07 -1.38
C GLU A 319 5.91 33.05 -2.73
N SER A 320 5.82 31.86 -3.34
CA SER A 320 5.26 31.69 -4.68
C SER A 320 4.71 30.29 -4.91
N VAL A 321 3.72 30.18 -5.79
CA VAL A 321 3.20 28.89 -6.29
C VAL A 321 3.18 28.87 -7.81
N TRP A 322 3.40 27.72 -8.43
CA TRP A 322 3.35 27.58 -9.88
C TRP A 322 2.86 26.22 -10.34
N ASN A 323 2.29 26.18 -11.53
CA ASN A 323 1.93 24.95 -12.23
C ASN A 323 2.32 25.07 -13.71
N HIS A 324 1.88 24.10 -14.53
CA HIS A 324 2.13 24.09 -15.97
C HIS A 324 1.50 25.25 -16.76
N ARG A 325 0.64 26.08 -16.15
CA ARG A 325 -0.09 27.18 -16.81
C ARG A 325 0.43 28.56 -16.44
N ASN A 326 0.80 28.78 -15.18
CA ASN A 326 1.21 30.10 -14.71
C ASN A 326 2.12 30.02 -13.47
N TYR A 327 2.53 31.20 -13.01
CA TYR A 327 3.28 31.47 -11.80
C TYR A 327 2.57 32.57 -11.01
N TRP A 328 2.40 32.36 -9.71
CA TRP A 328 1.75 33.27 -8.77
C TRP A 328 2.67 33.59 -7.61
N VAL A 329 2.74 34.87 -7.27
CA VAL A 329 3.47 35.41 -6.11
C VAL A 329 2.47 35.69 -5.00
N ASN A 330 2.79 35.25 -3.79
CA ASN A 330 1.97 35.56 -2.64
C ASN A 330 2.22 37.02 -2.21
N MET A 331 1.13 37.78 -2.09
CA MET A 331 1.13 39.17 -1.62
C MET A 331 0.48 39.31 -0.23
N GLN A 332 0.08 38.19 0.38
CA GLN A 332 -0.53 38.13 1.72
C GLN A 332 0.54 38.08 2.82
N ASP A 333 0.16 38.48 4.03
CA ASP A 333 1.02 38.36 5.22
C ASP A 333 1.13 36.89 5.67
N CYS A 334 2.37 36.42 5.88
CA CYS A 334 2.71 35.08 6.34
C CYS A 334 3.26 35.08 7.79
N SER A 335 3.09 36.16 8.55
CA SER A 335 3.62 36.28 9.92
C SER A 335 3.16 35.16 10.87
N ASN A 336 1.95 34.61 10.67
CA ASN A 336 1.40 33.48 11.41
C ASN A 336 1.55 32.12 10.69
N GLY A 337 2.50 32.02 9.75
CA GLY A 337 2.65 30.85 8.89
C GLY A 337 1.59 30.80 7.79
N CYS A 338 1.19 29.60 7.40
CA CYS A 338 0.20 29.39 6.33
C CYS A 338 -1.27 29.39 6.81
N LYS A 339 -1.52 29.58 8.11
CA LYS A 339 -2.85 29.40 8.74
C LYS A 339 -3.92 30.36 8.20
N ASP A 340 -3.53 31.61 7.93
CA ASP A 340 -4.44 32.69 7.55
C ASP A 340 -4.48 32.90 6.02
N LEU A 341 -3.79 32.06 5.24
CA LEU A 341 -3.70 32.20 3.78
C LEU A 341 -4.98 31.76 3.08
N ILE A 342 -5.45 32.58 2.15
CA ILE A 342 -6.58 32.25 1.29
C ILE A 342 -6.06 31.86 -0.10
N PHE A 343 -6.41 30.67 -0.55
CA PHE A 343 -5.95 30.06 -1.80
C PHE A 343 -6.86 30.35 -2.99
N ASP A 344 -7.35 31.58 -3.10
CA ASP A 344 -8.05 32.05 -4.30
C ASP A 344 -7.05 32.71 -5.26
N LEU A 345 -6.48 31.90 -6.15
CA LEU A 345 -5.46 32.34 -7.11
C LEU A 345 -5.99 33.29 -8.20
N GLY A 346 -7.30 33.56 -8.23
CA GLY A 346 -7.92 34.55 -9.10
C GLY A 346 -7.92 35.97 -8.52
N ASP A 347 -7.72 36.11 -7.21
CA ASP A 347 -7.70 37.40 -6.51
C ASP A 347 -6.33 38.08 -6.67
N SER A 348 -6.27 39.09 -7.54
CA SER A 348 -5.04 39.85 -7.84
C SER A 348 -4.50 40.67 -6.67
N VAL A 349 -5.28 40.88 -5.61
CA VAL A 349 -4.79 41.56 -4.39
C VAL A 349 -3.97 40.60 -3.53
N ARG A 350 -4.33 39.31 -3.54
CA ARG A 350 -3.71 38.27 -2.71
C ARG A 350 -2.62 37.50 -3.45
N TRP A 351 -2.84 37.24 -4.73
CA TRP A 351 -1.94 36.49 -5.58
C TRP A 351 -1.67 37.26 -6.87
N GLU A 352 -0.45 37.76 -6.99
CA GLU A 352 -0.01 38.42 -8.23
C GLU A 352 0.46 37.37 -9.22
N PHE A 353 -0.21 37.26 -10.37
CA PHE A 353 0.12 36.28 -11.40
C PHE A 353 0.95 36.90 -12.52
N MET A 354 1.89 36.13 -13.07
CA MET A 354 2.80 36.65 -14.11
C MET A 354 2.14 36.73 -15.50
N LEU A 355 1.31 35.75 -15.87
CA LEU A 355 0.62 35.73 -17.16
C LEU A 355 -0.88 35.98 -16.99
N LEU A 356 -1.44 36.89 -17.78
CA LEU A 356 -2.88 37.11 -17.88
C LEU A 356 -3.52 35.88 -18.57
N GLY A 357 -4.08 34.95 -17.79
CA GLY A 357 -4.68 33.70 -18.26
C GLY A 357 -6.20 33.79 -18.51
N THR A 358 -6.72 32.85 -19.31
CA THR A 358 -8.13 32.72 -19.77
C THR A 358 -9.14 32.21 -18.72
N ASP A 359 -8.70 31.79 -17.53
CA ASP A 359 -9.55 31.14 -16.53
C ASP A 359 -10.19 32.12 -15.51
N LYS A 360 -10.61 33.32 -15.94
CA LYS A 360 -11.52 34.16 -15.12
C LYS A 360 -12.97 33.80 -15.44
N PRO A 361 -13.78 33.28 -14.50
CA PRO A 361 -15.19 33.60 -14.51
C PRO A 361 -15.27 35.11 -14.29
N HIS A 362 -15.83 35.84 -15.26
CA HIS A 362 -16.04 37.27 -15.13
C HIS A 362 -16.70 37.58 -13.78
N LEU A 363 -16.03 38.39 -12.97
CA LEU A 363 -16.65 39.05 -11.83
C LEU A 363 -17.82 39.86 -12.37
N LEU A 364 -19.03 39.36 -12.17
CA LEU A 364 -20.25 40.15 -12.20
C LEU A 364 -20.07 41.21 -11.12
N LEU A 365 -19.69 42.42 -11.53
CA LEU A 365 -19.89 43.60 -10.70
C LEU A 365 -21.40 43.69 -10.40
N PRO A 366 -21.79 43.90 -9.14
CA PRO A 366 -23.19 44.01 -8.80
C PRO A 366 -23.81 45.22 -9.51
N ASP A 367 -24.99 45.02 -10.07
CA ASP A 367 -25.85 46.02 -10.69
C ASP A 367 -25.76 47.36 -9.95
N VAL A 368 -25.17 48.35 -10.62
CA VAL A 368 -25.50 49.75 -10.36
C VAL A 368 -26.43 50.16 -11.48
N GLU A 369 -27.70 50.29 -11.12
CA GLU A 369 -28.80 50.73 -11.97
C GLU A 369 -28.46 52.04 -12.69
N GLU A 370 -28.70 52.01 -14.00
CA GLU A 370 -29.16 53.09 -14.89
C GLU A 370 -28.61 54.52 -14.70
N GLU A 371 -27.87 55.00 -15.71
CA GLU A 371 -28.30 56.18 -16.48
C GLU A 371 -27.66 56.15 -17.88
N GLU A 372 -28.50 56.05 -18.91
CA GLU A 372 -28.15 56.21 -20.32
C GLU A 372 -27.59 57.62 -20.57
N GLU A 373 -26.46 57.73 -21.28
CA GLU A 373 -26.31 58.78 -22.27
C GLU A 373 -25.41 58.30 -23.42
N LEU A 374 -26.05 58.17 -24.59
CA LEU A 374 -25.51 57.84 -25.90
C LEU A 374 -24.25 58.67 -26.23
N LEU A 375 -23.14 58.02 -26.63
CA LEU A 375 -22.20 58.43 -27.68
C LEU A 375 -21.08 57.38 -27.90
N ASP A 376 -20.85 57.02 -29.17
CA ASP A 376 -19.72 56.31 -29.79
C ASP A 376 -19.51 54.80 -29.56
N SER A 377 -20.23 54.00 -30.36
CA SER A 377 -20.12 52.53 -30.50
C SER A 377 -18.87 52.00 -31.24
N ASP A 378 -17.80 52.79 -31.37
CA ASP A 378 -16.58 52.39 -32.10
C ASP A 378 -15.32 52.32 -31.22
N MET A 379 -15.41 52.61 -29.90
CA MET A 379 -14.27 52.59 -28.99
C MET A 379 -14.17 51.33 -28.11
N ASP A 380 -15.29 50.70 -27.74
CA ASP A 380 -15.27 49.51 -26.87
C ASP A 380 -14.74 48.25 -27.57
N ASN A 381 -14.92 48.16 -28.89
CA ASN A 381 -14.46 47.03 -29.71
C ASN A 381 -12.94 47.06 -29.99
N ALA A 382 -12.29 48.21 -29.72
CA ALA A 382 -10.84 48.36 -29.84
C ALA A 382 -10.13 47.94 -28.54
N GLN A 383 -10.73 48.20 -27.38
CA GLN A 383 -10.15 47.86 -26.08
C GLN A 383 -10.21 46.34 -25.81
N GLU A 384 -11.29 45.66 -26.20
CA GLU A 384 -11.37 44.19 -26.15
C GLU A 384 -10.37 43.51 -27.10
N LYS A 385 -10.12 44.08 -28.28
CA LYS A 385 -9.09 43.59 -29.22
C LYS A 385 -7.66 43.84 -28.74
N GLU A 386 -7.40 44.98 -28.08
CA GLU A 386 -6.09 45.24 -27.47
C GLU A 386 -5.80 44.34 -26.27
N GLU A 387 -6.82 43.92 -25.51
CA GLU A 387 -6.67 42.95 -24.42
C GLU A 387 -6.50 41.50 -24.92
N GLU A 388 -7.06 41.13 -26.06
CA GLU A 388 -6.77 39.84 -26.71
C GLU A 388 -5.34 39.78 -27.28
N ASP A 389 -4.83 40.86 -27.87
CA ASP A 389 -3.47 40.93 -28.45
C ASP A 389 -2.34 40.95 -27.40
N ARG A 390 -2.65 41.24 -26.13
CA ARG A 390 -1.69 41.18 -25.00
C ARG A 390 -1.57 39.82 -24.33
N ARG A 391 -2.35 38.81 -24.75
CA ARG A 391 -2.37 37.47 -24.12
C ARG A 391 -1.14 36.67 -24.51
N PHE A 392 -0.22 36.50 -23.57
CA PHE A 392 0.95 35.63 -23.74
C PHE A 392 0.65 34.24 -23.15
N ASP A 393 0.37 33.27 -24.02
CA ASP A 393 0.15 31.89 -23.59
C ASP A 393 1.45 31.20 -23.15
N MET A 394 1.38 30.36 -22.12
CA MET A 394 2.49 29.51 -21.68
C MET A 394 3.01 28.61 -22.84
N PRO A 395 4.33 28.53 -23.09
CA PRO A 395 4.91 27.55 -24.01
C PRO A 395 4.71 26.11 -23.51
N PRO A 396 4.69 25.11 -24.40
CA PRO A 396 4.69 23.72 -23.97
C PRO A 396 5.97 23.40 -23.17
N SER A 397 5.86 22.47 -22.23
CA SER A 397 7.01 22.01 -21.46
C SER A 397 8.12 21.47 -22.36
N TRP A 398 9.36 21.88 -22.08
CA TRP A 398 10.57 21.44 -22.78
C TRP A 398 11.02 20.02 -22.40
N VAL A 399 10.44 19.49 -21.31
CA VAL A 399 10.73 18.17 -20.76
C VAL A 399 10.01 17.08 -21.57
N ALA A 400 10.70 15.97 -21.82
CA ALA A 400 10.12 14.81 -22.46
C ALA A 400 9.03 14.15 -21.58
N PRO A 401 8.04 13.43 -22.15
CA PRO A 401 7.03 12.73 -21.36
C PRO A 401 7.67 11.80 -20.33
N ILE A 402 7.13 11.83 -19.10
CA ILE A 402 7.59 10.95 -18.02
C ILE A 402 7.28 9.49 -18.37
N GLN A 403 8.28 8.63 -18.30
CA GLN A 403 8.15 7.19 -18.53
C GLN A 403 8.78 6.44 -17.35
N ILE A 404 8.07 5.44 -16.86
CA ILE A 404 8.52 4.56 -15.79
C ILE A 404 8.28 3.14 -16.29
N SER A 405 9.31 2.31 -16.29
CA SER A 405 9.20 0.90 -16.66
C SER A 405 8.56 0.09 -15.53
N PRO A 406 7.94 -1.07 -15.82
CA PRO A 406 7.40 -1.96 -14.79
C PRO A 406 8.44 -2.33 -13.72
N LYS A 407 9.68 -2.57 -14.13
CA LYS A 407 10.80 -2.87 -13.23
C LYS A 407 11.12 -1.71 -12.29
N GLU A 408 11.21 -0.48 -12.80
CA GLU A 408 11.43 0.72 -11.98
C GLU A 408 10.27 0.97 -11.01
N PHE A 409 9.04 0.76 -11.48
CA PHE A 409 7.84 0.88 -10.65
C PHE A 409 7.83 -0.13 -9.49
N GLU A 410 8.22 -1.38 -9.74
CA GLU A 410 8.32 -2.41 -8.70
C GLU A 410 9.50 -2.20 -7.74
N THR A 411 10.66 -1.80 -8.27
CA THR A 411 11.89 -1.65 -7.47
C THR A 411 11.73 -0.51 -6.44
N ARG A 412 10.91 0.50 -6.76
CA ARG A 412 10.53 1.63 -5.89
C ARG A 412 11.66 2.45 -5.28
N SER A 413 12.93 2.07 -5.34
CA SER A 413 14.06 2.81 -4.76
C SER A 413 15.36 2.36 -5.46
N PRO A 414 16.45 3.15 -5.44
CA PRO A 414 17.63 2.87 -6.27
C PRO A 414 18.31 1.53 -5.99
N GLN A 415 18.30 1.10 -4.73
CA GLN A 415 18.85 -0.19 -4.30
C GLN A 415 17.75 -1.21 -3.97
N GLY A 416 16.48 -0.87 -4.26
CA GLY A 416 15.33 -1.63 -3.80
C GLY A 416 15.21 -1.70 -2.27
N ARG A 417 15.88 -0.81 -1.53
CA ARG A 417 15.85 -0.73 -0.06
C ARG A 417 15.71 0.72 0.37
N LYS A 418 14.86 0.98 1.36
CA LYS A 418 14.74 2.26 2.05
C LYS A 418 14.63 2.05 3.56
N VAL A 419 15.32 2.88 4.33
CA VAL A 419 15.31 2.85 5.80
C VAL A 419 14.86 4.20 6.31
N ILE A 420 13.91 4.20 7.23
CA ILE A 420 13.30 5.39 7.81
C ILE A 420 13.33 5.25 9.33
N LEU A 421 13.78 6.29 10.02
CA LEU A 421 13.84 6.36 11.47
C LEU A 421 12.70 7.24 11.99
N TYR A 422 11.88 6.66 12.85
CA TYR A 422 10.78 7.31 13.57
C TYR A 422 11.09 7.38 15.07
N LYS A 423 10.24 8.06 15.82
CA LYS A 423 10.27 8.04 17.29
C LYS A 423 10.19 6.61 17.79
N GLU A 424 11.29 6.15 18.38
CA GLU A 424 11.45 4.80 18.97
C GLU A 424 11.15 3.65 18.00
N ALA A 425 11.21 3.90 16.69
CA ALA A 425 10.90 2.88 15.69
C ALA A 425 11.78 3.03 14.44
N LYS A 426 12.17 1.90 13.87
CA LYS A 426 12.91 1.82 12.59
C LYS A 426 12.05 1.07 11.59
N LEU A 427 11.74 1.71 10.47
CA LEU A 427 11.00 1.13 9.36
C LEU A 427 11.96 0.86 8.19
N GLU A 428 12.04 -0.39 7.78
CA GLU A 428 12.79 -0.83 6.60
C GLU A 428 11.80 -1.32 5.55
N LYS A 429 11.97 -0.85 4.31
CA LYS A 429 11.19 -1.25 3.13
C LYS A 429 12.14 -1.86 2.11
N TRP A 430 11.69 -2.92 1.43
CA TRP A 430 12.39 -3.56 0.34
C TRP A 430 11.46 -3.77 -0.86
N ALA A 431 12.04 -3.73 -2.05
CA ALA A 431 11.35 -4.08 -3.29
C ALA A 431 10.88 -5.53 -3.25
N PRO A 432 9.71 -5.85 -3.85
CA PRO A 432 9.29 -7.23 -4.04
C PRO A 432 10.38 -8.06 -4.72
N TYR A 433 10.58 -9.30 -4.27
CA TYR A 433 11.58 -10.25 -4.76
C TYR A 433 13.05 -9.87 -4.55
N LEU A 434 13.37 -8.72 -3.93
CA LEU A 434 14.76 -8.38 -3.60
C LEU A 434 15.32 -9.34 -2.54
N ASN A 435 14.51 -9.63 -1.52
CA ASN A 435 14.85 -10.62 -0.51
C ASN A 435 14.29 -11.99 -0.93
N GLY A 436 15.14 -13.01 -1.00
CA GLY A 436 14.73 -14.38 -1.35
C GLY A 436 13.70 -15.00 -0.40
N ASN A 437 13.57 -14.46 0.82
CA ASN A 437 12.57 -14.89 1.81
C ASN A 437 11.20 -14.19 1.66
N GLY A 438 11.04 -13.30 0.67
CA GLY A 438 9.81 -12.55 0.40
C GLY A 438 9.57 -11.34 1.30
N LEU A 439 10.51 -10.98 2.18
CA LEU A 439 10.38 -9.84 3.09
C LEU A 439 10.36 -8.52 2.29
N VAL A 440 9.28 -7.75 2.45
CA VAL A 440 9.12 -6.43 1.79
C VAL A 440 9.13 -5.28 2.79
N GLN A 441 8.83 -5.52 4.06
CA GLN A 441 8.79 -4.46 5.06
C GLN A 441 9.06 -5.02 6.46
N ARG A 442 9.83 -4.27 7.26
CA ARG A 442 10.11 -4.59 8.67
C ARG A 442 10.00 -3.34 9.51
N LEU A 443 9.20 -3.40 10.56
CA LEU A 443 9.10 -2.38 11.59
C LEU A 443 9.71 -2.92 12.88
N THR A 444 10.76 -2.27 13.37
CA THR A 444 11.38 -2.58 14.66
C THR A 444 11.02 -1.48 15.65
N VAL A 445 10.35 -1.83 16.73
CA VAL A 445 9.99 -0.92 17.82
C VAL A 445 10.98 -1.09 18.96
N TYR A 446 11.48 0.03 19.48
CA TYR A 446 12.48 0.11 20.53
C TYR A 446 11.85 0.62 21.83
N ALA A 447 12.51 0.38 22.95
CA ALA A 447 12.07 0.86 24.27
C ALA A 447 12.49 2.31 24.53
N ASP A 448 13.39 2.84 23.69
CA ASP A 448 14.09 4.10 23.89
C ASP A 448 14.37 4.80 22.57
N SER A 449 14.50 6.12 22.63
CA SER A 449 14.81 6.98 21.47
C SER A 449 16.26 6.85 20.97
N HIS A 450 17.12 6.12 21.69
CA HIS A 450 18.48 5.77 21.26
C HIS A 450 18.56 4.42 20.51
N TYR A 451 17.41 3.77 20.26
CA TYR A 451 17.33 2.51 19.52
C TYR A 451 18.17 1.37 20.12
N SER A 452 18.32 1.33 21.45
CA SER A 452 19.20 0.36 22.11
C SER A 452 18.53 -0.99 22.36
N LYS A 453 17.24 -1.01 22.75
CA LYS A 453 16.54 -2.25 23.12
C LYS A 453 15.30 -2.49 22.29
N VAL A 454 15.29 -3.57 21.51
CA VAL A 454 14.14 -3.99 20.69
C VAL A 454 13.03 -4.57 21.56
N VAL A 455 11.82 -4.06 21.40
CA VAL A 455 10.60 -4.50 22.08
C VAL A 455 9.78 -5.44 21.19
N GLU A 456 9.54 -5.01 19.96
CA GLU A 456 8.67 -5.69 19.01
C GLU A 456 9.26 -5.59 17.59
N VAL A 457 9.16 -6.68 16.83
CA VAL A 457 9.51 -6.70 15.40
C VAL A 457 8.29 -7.16 14.63
N ARG A 458 7.84 -6.36 13.66
CA ARG A 458 6.80 -6.73 12.71
C ARG A 458 7.40 -6.85 11.31
N GLU A 459 7.14 -7.94 10.64
CA GLU A 459 7.65 -8.26 9.31
C GLU A 459 6.47 -8.53 8.38
N TRP A 460 6.52 -7.99 7.17
CA TRP A 460 5.53 -8.24 6.12
C TRP A 460 6.22 -8.89 4.93
N PHE A 461 5.59 -9.94 4.43
CA PHE A 461 6.08 -10.74 3.32
C PHE A 461 5.11 -10.65 2.14
N LYS A 462 5.65 -10.74 0.92
CA LYS A 462 4.86 -10.84 -0.30
C LYS A 462 5.37 -11.97 -1.17
N ASN A 463 4.47 -12.51 -1.97
CA ASN A 463 4.76 -13.49 -3.01
C ASN A 463 5.34 -14.79 -2.49
N ARG A 464 5.14 -15.17 -1.21
CA ARG A 464 5.57 -16.49 -0.72
C ARG A 464 4.56 -17.57 -1.13
N GLU A 465 5.06 -18.75 -1.51
CA GLU A 465 4.24 -19.91 -1.85
C GLU A 465 3.40 -20.39 -0.66
N ASP A 466 4.00 -20.39 0.54
CA ASP A 466 3.38 -20.75 1.82
C ASP A 466 2.35 -19.74 2.32
N LYS A 467 2.10 -18.64 1.59
CA LYS A 467 1.10 -17.61 1.95
C LYS A 467 1.36 -16.92 3.29
N LEU A 468 2.56 -16.99 3.86
CA LEU A 468 2.92 -16.18 5.03
C LEU A 468 2.88 -14.70 4.62
N GLU A 469 2.04 -13.93 5.30
CA GLU A 469 1.81 -12.50 5.00
C GLU A 469 2.53 -11.62 6.03
N ARG A 470 2.44 -11.97 7.31
CA ARG A 470 2.93 -11.13 8.39
C ARG A 470 3.43 -11.95 9.57
N ARG A 471 4.55 -11.52 10.16
CA ARG A 471 5.10 -12.06 11.40
C ARG A 471 5.29 -10.95 12.43
N GLU A 472 4.83 -11.16 13.65
CA GLU A 472 5.02 -10.27 14.79
C GLU A 472 5.78 -11.02 15.88
N VAL A 473 6.93 -10.50 16.29
CA VAL A 473 7.78 -11.07 17.34
C VAL A 473 7.83 -10.10 18.51
N ASN A 474 7.21 -10.48 19.62
CA ASN A 474 7.34 -9.74 20.87
C ASN A 474 8.54 -10.29 21.65
N ARG A 475 9.62 -9.50 21.74
CA ARG A 475 10.87 -9.91 22.41
C ARG A 475 10.74 -9.91 23.93
N GLN A 476 9.81 -9.16 24.51
CA GLN A 476 9.59 -9.15 25.97
C GLN A 476 8.88 -10.42 26.43
N MET A 477 7.85 -10.85 25.67
CA MET A 477 7.05 -12.04 25.98
C MET A 477 7.61 -13.33 25.35
N GLN A 478 8.57 -13.22 24.42
CA GLN A 478 9.07 -14.33 23.59
C GLN A 478 7.94 -15.05 22.84
N VAL A 479 6.96 -14.28 22.36
CA VAL A 479 5.81 -14.79 21.60
C VAL A 479 5.95 -14.35 20.15
N THR A 480 5.84 -15.32 19.25
CA THR A 480 5.77 -15.09 17.80
C THR A 480 4.34 -15.31 17.33
N LYS A 481 3.85 -14.41 16.48
CA LYS A 481 2.55 -14.52 15.80
C LYS A 481 2.77 -14.47 14.31
N GLU A 482 2.31 -15.47 13.60
CA GLU A 482 2.35 -15.56 12.15
C GLU A 482 0.93 -15.49 11.60
N TYR A 483 0.76 -14.77 10.49
CA TYR A 483 -0.51 -14.58 9.80
C TYR A 483 -0.36 -15.01 8.36
N PHE A 484 -1.34 -15.78 7.87
CA PHE A 484 -1.33 -16.37 6.55
C PHE A 484 -2.56 -15.94 5.73
N HIS A 485 -2.32 -15.69 4.46
CA HIS A 485 -3.37 -15.34 3.51
C HIS A 485 -4.28 -16.55 3.22
N PRO A 486 -5.58 -16.36 2.92
CA PRO A 486 -6.43 -17.44 2.43
C PRO A 486 -5.78 -18.19 1.25
N GLY A 487 -5.87 -19.53 1.27
CA GLY A 487 -5.27 -20.42 0.27
C GLY A 487 -4.00 -21.15 0.74
N HIS A 488 -3.58 -21.00 2.00
CA HIS A 488 -2.56 -21.84 2.62
C HIS A 488 -2.97 -23.33 2.57
N LEU A 489 -2.03 -24.24 2.30
CA LEU A 489 -2.28 -25.69 2.15
C LEU A 489 -3.06 -26.28 3.35
N LEU A 490 -2.63 -25.91 4.56
CA LEU A 490 -3.23 -26.34 5.84
C LEU A 490 -4.46 -25.54 6.28
N GLY A 491 -4.94 -24.57 5.48
CA GLY A 491 -6.04 -23.67 5.88
C GLY A 491 -5.72 -22.79 7.10
N LEU A 492 -4.44 -22.67 7.47
CA LEU A 492 -3.97 -21.90 8.61
C LEU A 492 -4.17 -20.41 8.34
N LYS A 493 -4.70 -19.69 9.33
CA LYS A 493 -4.95 -18.25 9.33
C LYS A 493 -3.97 -17.52 10.22
N ALA A 494 -3.77 -18.03 11.43
CA ALA A 494 -2.77 -17.50 12.35
C ALA A 494 -2.13 -18.60 13.20
N HIS A 495 -0.85 -18.44 13.51
CA HIS A 495 -0.12 -19.33 14.41
C HIS A 495 0.63 -18.51 15.45
N ILE A 496 0.27 -18.68 16.71
CA ILE A 496 0.83 -17.97 17.86
C ILE A 496 1.56 -19.00 18.71
N TYR A 497 2.84 -18.82 18.94
CA TYR A 497 3.66 -19.80 19.66
C TYR A 497 4.84 -19.15 20.39
N THR A 498 5.33 -19.82 21.43
CA THR A 498 6.59 -19.48 22.12
C THR A 498 7.77 -20.29 21.59
N SER A 499 7.52 -21.49 21.07
CA SER A 499 8.52 -22.40 20.49
C SER A 499 7.87 -23.28 19.42
N MET A 500 8.65 -23.71 18.44
CA MET A 500 8.23 -24.70 17.42
C MET A 500 8.30 -26.15 17.94
N GLU A 501 8.83 -26.38 19.15
CA GLU A 501 8.81 -27.69 19.80
C GLU A 501 7.39 -28.10 20.19
N PRO A 502 6.98 -29.37 20.05
CA PRO A 502 5.63 -29.85 20.36
C PRO A 502 5.26 -29.71 21.84
N GLU A 503 3.96 -29.71 22.16
CA GLU A 503 3.41 -29.64 23.54
C GLU A 503 3.77 -28.34 24.30
N THR A 504 4.07 -27.26 23.59
CA THR A 504 4.32 -25.92 24.14
C THR A 504 3.09 -25.03 23.97
N GLU A 505 3.05 -23.89 24.67
CA GLU A 505 1.96 -22.92 24.56
C GLU A 505 1.81 -22.42 23.12
N ARG A 506 0.68 -22.76 22.50
CA ARG A 506 0.36 -22.34 21.14
C ARG A 506 -1.11 -22.13 20.91
N THR A 507 -1.40 -21.36 19.88
CA THR A 507 -2.73 -21.17 19.32
C THR A 507 -2.64 -21.17 17.81
N MET A 508 -3.38 -22.07 17.17
CA MET A 508 -3.54 -22.13 15.72
C MET A 508 -4.97 -21.73 15.39
N GLU A 509 -5.14 -20.73 14.53
CA GLU A 509 -6.44 -20.30 14.01
C GLU A 509 -6.49 -20.69 12.54
N PHE A 510 -7.64 -21.18 12.08
CA PHE A 510 -7.86 -21.70 10.74
C PHE A 510 -8.98 -20.92 10.05
N TYR A 511 -8.97 -20.92 8.72
CA TYR A 511 -10.14 -20.57 7.93
C TYR A 511 -11.12 -21.74 7.97
N ASN A 512 -12.17 -21.61 8.78
CA ASN A 512 -13.14 -22.69 9.02
C ASN A 512 -13.85 -23.12 7.72
N GLU A 513 -14.02 -22.23 6.75
CA GLU A 513 -14.61 -22.56 5.44
C GLU A 513 -13.72 -23.48 4.59
N ALA A 514 -12.41 -23.50 4.85
CA ALA A 514 -11.46 -24.35 4.14
C ALA A 514 -11.38 -25.77 4.72
N ARG A 515 -12.01 -26.03 5.87
CA ARG A 515 -11.94 -27.32 6.58
C ARG A 515 -13.30 -28.00 6.65
N VAL A 516 -13.31 -29.32 6.41
CA VAL A 516 -14.54 -30.13 6.43
C VAL A 516 -15.04 -30.39 7.87
N ASP A 517 -14.14 -30.36 8.85
CA ASP A 517 -14.43 -30.62 10.27
C ASP A 517 -14.99 -29.40 11.03
N GLY A 518 -14.98 -28.22 10.40
CA GLY A 518 -15.40 -26.95 10.98
C GLY A 518 -14.45 -26.41 12.06
N LEU A 519 -13.22 -26.92 12.18
CA LEU A 519 -12.24 -26.44 13.17
C LEU A 519 -11.83 -25.00 12.85
N GLN A 520 -12.11 -24.09 13.77
CA GLN A 520 -11.74 -22.67 13.64
C GLN A 520 -10.48 -22.35 14.42
N LYS A 521 -10.31 -22.93 15.60
CA LYS A 521 -9.20 -22.59 16.49
C LYS A 521 -8.80 -23.77 17.36
N HIS A 522 -7.50 -23.96 17.50
CA HIS A 522 -6.88 -24.95 18.34
C HIS A 522 -5.93 -24.26 19.32
N VAL A 523 -6.04 -24.57 20.61
CA VAL A 523 -5.19 -24.03 21.68
C VAL A 523 -4.58 -25.21 22.43
N GLU A 524 -3.26 -25.26 22.50
CA GLU A 524 -2.54 -26.34 23.16
C GLU A 524 -1.51 -25.77 24.14
N ASN A 525 -1.32 -26.48 25.26
CA ASN A 525 -0.15 -26.38 26.09
C ASN A 525 0.28 -27.78 26.58
N ALA A 526 1.21 -27.85 27.53
CA ALA A 526 1.72 -29.12 28.05
C ALA A 526 0.64 -29.98 28.77
N HIS A 527 -0.44 -29.37 29.26
CA HIS A 527 -1.42 -29.98 30.15
C HIS A 527 -2.82 -30.09 29.55
N GLU A 528 -3.17 -29.26 28.59
CA GLU A 528 -4.51 -29.22 28.00
C GLU A 528 -4.47 -28.91 26.50
N MET A 529 -5.55 -29.28 25.84
CA MET A 529 -5.81 -29.02 24.42
C MET A 529 -7.27 -28.65 24.25
N THR A 530 -7.55 -27.57 23.51
CA THR A 530 -8.90 -27.05 23.31
C THR A 530 -9.13 -26.71 21.84
N ASP A 531 -10.14 -27.34 21.25
CA ASP A 531 -10.61 -27.11 19.89
C ASP A 531 -11.92 -26.33 19.91
N TYR A 532 -12.01 -25.31 19.07
CA TYR A 532 -13.19 -24.50 18.83
C TYR A 532 -13.68 -24.75 17.41
N PHE A 533 -14.97 -25.03 17.27
CA PHE A 533 -15.60 -25.38 16.01
C PHE A 533 -16.71 -24.37 15.65
N GLU A 534 -16.92 -24.17 14.36
CA GLU A 534 -17.98 -23.32 13.84
C GLU A 534 -18.71 -24.02 12.68
N GLY A 535 -20.04 -23.85 12.61
CA GLY A 535 -20.83 -24.34 11.47
C GLY A 535 -21.07 -25.86 11.39
N ARG A 536 -20.81 -26.62 12.45
CA ARG A 536 -21.03 -28.08 12.46
C ARG A 536 -22.51 -28.46 12.60
N ASP A 537 -22.93 -29.49 11.86
CA ASP A 537 -24.30 -30.05 11.89
C ASP A 537 -24.69 -30.65 13.25
N ASP A 538 -23.72 -31.20 13.99
CA ASP A 538 -23.92 -31.77 15.31
C ASP A 538 -23.96 -30.72 16.44
N CYS A 539 -23.86 -29.43 16.09
CA CYS A 539 -23.85 -28.29 17.00
C CYS A 539 -22.64 -28.27 17.97
N LEU A 540 -21.61 -29.09 17.78
CA LEU A 540 -20.38 -29.03 18.57
C LEU A 540 -19.66 -27.71 18.32
N TYR A 541 -19.30 -26.98 19.37
CA TYR A 541 -18.54 -25.73 19.25
C TYR A 541 -17.26 -25.69 20.07
N LEU A 542 -17.12 -26.59 21.06
CA LEU A 542 -15.95 -26.66 21.93
C LEU A 542 -15.65 -28.10 22.31
N ARG A 543 -14.39 -28.50 22.16
CA ARG A 543 -13.83 -29.73 22.75
C ARG A 543 -12.62 -29.34 23.58
N HIS A 544 -12.56 -29.79 24.82
CA HIS A 544 -11.49 -29.52 25.76
C HIS A 544 -10.98 -30.83 26.35
N VAL A 545 -9.66 -31.02 26.37
CA VAL A 545 -8.99 -32.23 26.81
C VAL A 545 -7.95 -31.88 27.84
N GLU A 546 -7.96 -32.58 28.98
CA GLU A 546 -6.94 -32.46 30.01
C GLU A 546 -6.04 -33.71 30.00
N PHE A 547 -4.74 -33.49 30.01
CA PHE A 547 -3.71 -34.52 30.01
C PHE A 547 -3.07 -34.70 31.39
N GLY A 548 -2.77 -35.95 31.72
CA GLY A 548 -2.09 -36.35 32.94
C GLY A 548 -0.57 -36.43 32.78
N LYS A 549 0.12 -36.66 33.90
CA LYS A 549 1.58 -36.84 33.91
C LYS A 549 1.97 -38.17 33.24
N ARG A 550 2.96 -38.13 32.35
CA ARG A 550 3.55 -39.34 31.74
C ARG A 550 4.16 -40.24 32.81
N VAL A 551 3.81 -41.53 32.77
CA VAL A 551 4.46 -42.56 33.61
C VAL A 551 5.77 -42.98 32.92
N LYS A 552 6.91 -42.86 33.61
CA LYS A 552 8.21 -43.32 33.10
C LYS A 552 8.19 -44.85 32.99
N LYS A 553 8.05 -45.41 31.78
CA LYS A 553 8.35 -46.83 31.54
C LYS A 553 9.87 -47.00 31.46
N ILE A 554 10.40 -48.01 32.14
CA ILE A 554 11.81 -48.41 32.08
C ILE A 554 12.09 -48.85 30.64
N GLN A 555 12.98 -48.15 29.93
CA GLN A 555 13.34 -48.49 28.55
C GLN A 555 14.19 -49.77 28.52
N ILE A 556 13.76 -50.75 27.72
CA ILE A 556 14.63 -51.84 27.26
C ILE A 556 15.37 -51.31 26.03
N ALA A 557 16.70 -51.37 26.04
CA ALA A 557 17.53 -50.83 24.97
C ALA A 557 17.24 -51.52 23.61
N GLY A 558 16.90 -50.73 22.59
CA GLY A 558 16.85 -51.20 21.19
C GLY A 558 15.59 -50.86 20.37
N THR A 559 14.56 -50.25 20.97
CA THR A 559 13.36 -49.80 20.23
C THR A 559 13.39 -48.28 20.04
N ARG A 560 13.04 -47.80 18.84
CA ARG A 560 13.03 -46.37 18.47
C ARG A 560 12.25 -45.54 19.50
N THR A 561 12.65 -44.28 19.67
CA THR A 561 12.01 -43.29 20.54
C THR A 561 10.61 -42.94 20.04
N ASP A 562 9.65 -43.82 20.26
CA ASP A 562 8.23 -43.47 20.15
C ASP A 562 7.87 -42.56 21.32
N ILE A 563 7.46 -41.34 21.02
CA ILE A 563 7.00 -40.36 22.00
C ILE A 563 5.81 -41.00 22.73
N ASN A 564 5.97 -41.31 24.01
CA ASN A 564 4.91 -41.91 24.82
C ASN A 564 3.71 -40.93 24.85
N PRO A 565 2.52 -41.32 24.33
CA PRO A 565 1.38 -40.41 24.24
C PRO A 565 0.95 -39.94 25.63
N ARG A 566 0.52 -38.68 25.72
CA ARG A 566 0.06 -38.10 26.99
C ARG A 566 -1.22 -38.82 27.44
N PRO A 567 -1.30 -39.30 28.70
CA PRO A 567 -2.51 -39.97 29.17
C PRO A 567 -3.66 -38.96 29.29
N ILE A 568 -4.83 -39.26 28.72
CA ILE A 568 -6.01 -38.40 28.80
C ILE A 568 -6.67 -38.58 30.17
N VAL A 569 -6.88 -37.48 30.91
CA VAL A 569 -7.56 -37.46 32.22
C VAL A 569 -9.04 -37.15 32.04
N GLN A 570 -9.35 -36.14 31.23
CA GLN A 570 -10.71 -35.66 31.01
C GLN A 570 -10.90 -35.25 29.55
N ILE A 571 -12.11 -35.50 29.02
CA ILE A 571 -12.58 -34.96 27.73
C ILE A 571 -13.90 -34.25 28.00
N LYS A 572 -14.03 -32.99 27.63
CA LYS A 572 -15.24 -32.18 27.75
C LYS A 572 -15.65 -31.66 26.38
N GLU A 573 -16.91 -31.86 26.00
CA GLU A 573 -17.48 -31.30 24.77
C GLU A 573 -18.71 -30.46 25.09
N CYS A 574 -18.85 -29.33 24.41
CA CYS A 574 -19.98 -28.41 24.57
C CYS A 574 -20.70 -28.18 23.22
N PHE A 575 -22.02 -28.11 23.27
CA PHE A 575 -22.89 -28.01 22.10
C PHE A 575 -23.77 -26.76 22.16
N HIS A 576 -24.05 -26.20 20.98
CA HIS A 576 -25.08 -25.19 20.81
C HIS A 576 -26.47 -25.81 20.88
N ARG A 577 -27.46 -25.00 21.27
CA ARG A 577 -28.85 -25.44 21.40
C ARG A 577 -29.41 -25.84 20.04
N ASN A 578 -29.90 -27.07 19.92
CA ASN A 578 -30.63 -27.53 18.74
C ASN A 578 -32.15 -27.40 18.94
N PRO A 579 -32.83 -26.46 18.26
CA PRO A 579 -34.27 -26.23 18.46
C PRO A 579 -35.16 -27.43 18.09
N GLN A 580 -34.67 -28.37 17.28
CA GLN A 580 -35.42 -29.56 16.85
C GLN A 580 -35.58 -30.62 17.94
N LYS A 581 -34.75 -30.58 18.99
CA LYS A 581 -34.83 -31.50 20.14
C LYS A 581 -35.42 -30.78 21.35
N PRO A 582 -36.17 -31.46 22.25
CA PRO A 582 -36.54 -30.86 23.53
C PRO A 582 -35.29 -30.62 24.39
N ALA A 583 -35.27 -29.54 25.17
CA ALA A 583 -34.10 -29.14 25.95
C ALA A 583 -33.61 -30.24 26.93
N ASP A 584 -34.52 -31.05 27.47
CA ASP A 584 -34.22 -32.17 28.39
C ASP A 584 -33.59 -33.40 27.70
N GLU A 585 -33.57 -33.44 26.36
CA GLU A 585 -32.96 -34.51 25.56
C GLU A 585 -31.81 -34.00 24.69
N ASP A 586 -31.58 -32.68 24.68
CA ASP A 586 -30.51 -32.02 23.94
C ASP A 586 -29.31 -31.78 24.85
N VAL A 587 -28.20 -32.47 24.60
CA VAL A 587 -27.00 -32.43 25.45
C VAL A 587 -26.28 -31.11 25.21
N ALA A 588 -26.12 -30.31 26.26
CA ALA A 588 -25.36 -29.06 26.20
C ALA A 588 -23.88 -29.27 26.50
N GLU A 589 -23.56 -30.18 27.41
CA GLU A 589 -22.21 -30.50 27.84
C GLU A 589 -22.11 -32.00 28.14
N ARG A 590 -21.06 -32.66 27.63
CA ARG A 590 -20.68 -34.01 28.04
C ARG A 590 -19.23 -34.03 28.51
N ILE A 591 -18.99 -34.64 29.65
CA ILE A 591 -17.67 -34.74 30.28
C ILE A 591 -17.37 -36.22 30.54
N PHE A 592 -16.33 -36.73 29.91
CA PHE A 592 -15.76 -38.05 30.15
C PHE A 592 -14.57 -37.90 31.10
N LEU A 593 -14.76 -38.31 32.35
CA LEU A 593 -13.70 -38.40 33.35
C LEU A 593 -13.02 -39.77 33.20
N ILE A 594 -12.00 -39.82 32.35
CA ILE A 594 -11.34 -41.08 31.94
C ILE A 594 -10.66 -41.73 33.14
N ALA A 595 -9.96 -40.94 33.97
CA ALA A 595 -9.25 -41.44 35.15
C ALA A 595 -10.18 -41.92 36.27
N GLU A 596 -11.40 -41.37 36.38
CA GLU A 596 -12.39 -41.75 37.39
C GLU A 596 -13.41 -42.80 36.91
N GLU A 597 -13.29 -43.22 35.65
CA GLU A 597 -14.26 -44.10 34.99
C GLU A 597 -15.71 -43.56 35.04
N ARG A 598 -15.89 -42.24 34.87
CA ARG A 598 -17.20 -41.55 34.97
C ARG A 598 -17.56 -40.78 33.71
N ILE A 599 -18.86 -40.64 33.46
CA ILE A 599 -19.41 -39.83 32.36
C ILE A 599 -20.52 -38.93 32.89
N ASN A 600 -20.38 -37.62 32.74
CA ASN A 600 -21.37 -36.63 33.17
C ASN A 600 -22.01 -35.98 31.94
N LEU A 601 -23.33 -35.92 31.90
CA LEU A 601 -24.11 -35.24 30.89
C LEU A 601 -24.91 -34.11 31.54
N THR A 602 -24.80 -32.91 30.97
CA THR A 602 -25.67 -31.77 31.28
C THR A 602 -26.46 -31.41 30.03
N TYR A 603 -27.78 -31.33 30.17
CA TYR A 603 -28.69 -31.00 29.07
C TYR A 603 -28.94 -29.49 28.99
N HIS A 604 -29.48 -29.00 27.87
CA HIS A 604 -29.81 -27.58 27.73
C HIS A 604 -30.89 -27.15 28.73
N LEU A 605 -30.79 -25.89 29.18
CA LEU A 605 -31.75 -25.32 30.11
C LEU A 605 -33.12 -25.22 29.44
N LYS A 606 -34.13 -25.80 30.09
CA LYS A 606 -35.52 -25.70 29.65
C LYS A 606 -36.08 -24.31 29.91
N ASP A 607 -36.90 -23.83 28.98
CA ASP A 607 -37.54 -22.52 29.12
C ASP A 607 -38.33 -22.42 30.43
N LYS A 608 -38.12 -21.33 31.17
CA LYS A 608 -38.68 -21.03 32.51
C LYS A 608 -38.17 -21.89 33.68
N TYR A 609 -37.07 -22.63 33.52
CA TYR A 609 -36.39 -23.34 34.62
C TYR A 609 -35.05 -22.67 34.98
N ILE A 610 -34.59 -22.86 36.23
CA ILE A 610 -33.33 -22.31 36.74
C ILE A 610 -32.19 -23.35 36.70
N THR A 611 -32.53 -24.65 36.70
CA THR A 611 -31.56 -25.75 36.69
C THR A 611 -31.72 -26.63 35.46
N ALA A 612 -30.61 -27.07 34.87
CA ALA A 612 -30.58 -28.05 33.79
C ALA A 612 -30.73 -29.50 34.30
N SER A 613 -31.31 -30.38 33.47
CA SER A 613 -31.32 -31.82 33.70
C SER A 613 -29.89 -32.39 33.57
N LYS A 614 -29.54 -33.40 34.38
CA LYS A 614 -28.20 -34.02 34.44
C LYS A 614 -28.26 -35.54 34.55
N LYS A 615 -27.28 -36.23 33.98
CA LYS A 615 -27.08 -37.69 34.16
C LYS A 615 -25.61 -37.99 34.39
N ASN A 616 -25.31 -38.72 35.45
CA ASN A 616 -23.95 -39.16 35.76
C ASN A 616 -23.90 -40.69 35.72
N PHE A 617 -22.98 -41.25 34.95
CA PHE A 617 -22.75 -42.68 34.81
C PHE A 617 -21.42 -43.06 35.45
N GLN A 618 -21.42 -44.17 36.19
CA GLN A 618 -20.21 -44.87 36.61
C GLN A 618 -19.98 -46.05 35.68
N LYS A 619 -18.84 -46.10 34.98
CA LYS A 619 -18.46 -47.25 34.18
C LYS A 619 -18.11 -48.41 35.13
N GLY A 620 -18.76 -49.55 34.95
CA GLY A 620 -18.40 -50.78 35.66
C GLY A 620 -17.31 -51.53 34.89
N ALA A 621 -16.53 -52.37 35.56
CA ALA A 621 -15.57 -53.25 34.86
C ALA A 621 -16.29 -54.11 33.81
N GLU A 622 -15.73 -54.26 32.61
CA GLU A 622 -16.38 -55.03 31.52
C GLU A 622 -16.67 -56.50 31.89
N ARG A 623 -15.89 -57.04 32.85
CA ARG A 623 -16.07 -58.40 33.38
C ARG A 623 -15.93 -58.41 34.89
N ASP A 624 -16.76 -59.23 35.55
CA ASP A 624 -16.57 -59.56 36.95
C ASP A 624 -15.30 -60.43 37.16
N ARG A 625 -14.90 -60.66 38.42
CA ARG A 625 -13.74 -61.54 38.75
C ARG A 625 -13.90 -63.00 38.23
N LYS A 626 -15.06 -63.36 37.68
CA LYS A 626 -15.43 -64.68 37.16
C LYS A 626 -15.62 -64.71 35.64
N GLY A 627 -15.44 -63.60 34.93
CA GLY A 627 -15.55 -63.51 33.48
C GLY A 627 -16.97 -63.28 32.92
N ASN A 628 -17.97 -62.99 33.75
CA ASN A 628 -19.33 -62.67 33.30
C ASN A 628 -19.48 -61.18 32.95
N GLU A 629 -20.32 -60.86 31.96
CA GLU A 629 -20.72 -59.48 31.65
C GLU A 629 -21.52 -58.88 32.83
N ILE A 630 -21.14 -57.67 33.26
CA ILE A 630 -21.82 -56.97 34.35
C ILE A 630 -23.18 -56.44 33.87
N ILE A 631 -24.25 -56.83 34.57
CA ILE A 631 -25.62 -56.32 34.34
C ILE A 631 -25.75 -54.94 35.01
N MET A 632 -26.17 -53.92 34.26
CA MET A 632 -26.38 -52.55 34.76
C MET A 632 -27.27 -52.53 36.01
N THR A 633 -26.78 -52.01 37.12
CA THR A 633 -27.60 -51.79 38.33
C THR A 633 -28.13 -50.34 38.36
N PRO A 634 -29.28 -50.08 39.00
CA PRO A 634 -29.82 -48.72 39.14
C PRO A 634 -28.86 -47.72 39.81
N GLU A 635 -27.93 -48.20 40.63
CA GLU A 635 -26.94 -47.40 41.35
C GLU A 635 -25.81 -46.86 40.45
N MET A 636 -25.63 -47.41 39.24
CA MET A 636 -24.59 -47.00 38.29
C MET A 636 -24.93 -45.73 37.51
N CYS A 637 -26.15 -45.21 37.62
CA CYS A 637 -26.57 -43.97 36.96
C CYS A 637 -27.39 -43.07 37.89
N ILE A 638 -26.88 -41.87 38.17
CA ILE A 638 -27.61 -40.84 38.92
C ILE A 638 -28.25 -39.88 37.92
N THR A 639 -29.58 -39.81 37.90
CA THR A 639 -30.34 -38.93 37.00
C THR A 639 -31.04 -37.83 37.80
N TYR A 640 -30.86 -36.58 37.37
CA TYR A 640 -31.60 -35.41 37.85
C TYR A 640 -32.38 -34.82 36.69
N LYS A 641 -33.71 -34.68 36.82
CA LYS A 641 -34.57 -34.11 35.78
C LYS A 641 -35.28 -32.88 36.32
N ALA A 642 -35.10 -31.75 35.64
CA ALA A 642 -35.69 -30.49 36.06
C ALA A 642 -37.23 -30.53 35.88
N GLY A 643 -37.97 -30.30 36.97
CA GLY A 643 -39.43 -30.14 36.93
C GLY A 643 -40.28 -31.41 36.96
N SER A 644 -39.73 -32.60 37.20
CA SER A 644 -40.53 -33.83 37.40
C SER A 644 -40.12 -34.56 38.68
N SER A 645 -41.10 -35.07 39.44
CA SER A 645 -40.81 -35.82 40.67
C SER A 645 -40.45 -37.29 40.43
N GLU A 646 -40.81 -37.90 39.30
CA GLU A 646 -40.48 -39.31 39.03
C GLU A 646 -40.85 -39.62 37.56
N THR A 647 -39.85 -39.91 36.73
CA THR A 647 -40.06 -40.74 35.54
C THR A 647 -38.90 -41.72 35.49
N ASP A 648 -39.13 -42.96 35.88
CA ASP A 648 -38.18 -44.06 35.71
C ASP A 648 -37.87 -44.20 34.22
N THR A 649 -36.79 -43.55 33.76
CA THR A 649 -36.18 -43.91 32.48
C THR A 649 -35.86 -45.39 32.55
N LYS A 650 -36.56 -46.19 31.74
CA LYS A 650 -36.40 -47.66 31.70
C LYS A 650 -34.91 -48.00 31.71
N LEU A 651 -34.49 -48.88 32.63
CA LEU A 651 -33.09 -49.27 32.82
C LEU A 651 -32.41 -49.69 31.50
N LEU A 652 -33.17 -50.31 30.59
CA LEU A 652 -32.71 -50.66 29.23
C LEU A 652 -32.29 -49.44 28.38
N HIS A 653 -32.99 -48.31 28.48
CA HIS A 653 -32.65 -47.08 27.75
C HIS A 653 -31.38 -46.43 28.31
N LEU A 654 -31.21 -46.44 29.64
CA LEU A 654 -29.99 -45.96 30.29
C LEU A 654 -28.79 -46.83 29.92
N TYR A 655 -28.96 -48.15 29.86
CA TYR A 655 -27.93 -49.08 29.43
C TYR A 655 -27.54 -48.88 27.96
N LYS A 656 -28.51 -48.76 27.05
CA LYS A 656 -28.24 -48.45 25.64
C LYS A 656 -27.53 -47.10 25.46
N LEU A 657 -27.90 -46.10 26.25
CA LEU A 657 -27.22 -44.80 26.25
C LEU A 657 -25.79 -44.91 26.77
N LEU A 658 -25.55 -45.66 27.85
CA LEU A 658 -24.20 -45.90 28.36
C LEU A 658 -23.32 -46.63 27.33
N GLN A 659 -23.84 -47.69 26.68
CA GLN A 659 -23.12 -48.38 25.61
C GLN A 659 -22.75 -47.43 24.47
N LYS A 660 -23.68 -46.57 24.05
CA LYS A 660 -23.44 -45.53 23.04
C LYS A 660 -22.34 -44.56 23.49
N LEU A 661 -22.38 -44.08 24.73
CA LEU A 661 -21.38 -43.16 25.28
C LEU A 661 -19.99 -43.82 25.41
N MET A 662 -19.91 -45.12 25.70
CA MET A 662 -18.62 -45.83 25.73
C MET A 662 -18.00 -45.97 24.34
N GLU A 663 -18.81 -46.21 23.31
CA GLU A 663 -18.34 -46.22 21.92
C GLU A 663 -17.92 -44.81 21.47
N GLU A 664 -18.72 -43.79 21.82
CA GLU A 664 -18.36 -42.38 21.57
C GLU A 664 -17.06 -41.99 22.30
N GLU A 665 -16.85 -42.41 23.55
CA GLU A 665 -15.60 -42.16 24.28
C GLU A 665 -14.40 -42.78 23.56
N LYS A 666 -14.55 -43.99 23.02
CA LYS A 666 -13.49 -44.68 22.28
C LYS A 666 -13.17 -43.95 20.97
N GLN A 667 -14.21 -43.49 20.26
CA GLN A 667 -14.05 -42.70 19.04
C GLN A 667 -13.38 -41.35 19.35
N LEU A 668 -13.80 -40.65 20.40
CA LEU A 668 -13.22 -39.36 20.81
C LEU A 668 -11.74 -39.49 21.17
N LYS A 669 -11.34 -40.57 21.84
CA LYS A 669 -9.91 -40.86 22.11
C LYS A 669 -9.10 -40.98 20.81
N HIS A 670 -9.69 -41.57 19.78
CA HIS A 670 -9.05 -41.68 18.47
C HIS A 670 -8.97 -40.31 17.78
N GLU A 671 -10.06 -39.54 17.75
CA GLU A 671 -10.08 -38.19 17.15
C GLU A 671 -9.10 -37.22 17.83
N ILE A 672 -8.95 -37.30 19.17
CA ILE A 672 -7.96 -36.51 19.92
C ILE A 672 -6.54 -36.91 19.52
N TRP A 673 -6.30 -38.20 19.30
CA TRP A 673 -5.00 -38.67 18.82
C TRP A 673 -4.71 -38.21 17.39
N GLU A 674 -5.72 -38.22 16.51
CA GLU A 674 -5.61 -37.67 15.14
C GLU A 674 -5.31 -36.17 15.18
N SER A 675 -6.05 -35.39 15.97
CA SER A 675 -5.82 -33.95 16.16
C SER A 675 -4.41 -33.66 16.70
N ALA A 676 -3.96 -34.39 17.72
CA ALA A 676 -2.60 -34.23 18.24
C ALA A 676 -1.52 -34.60 17.21
N THR A 677 -1.80 -35.57 16.34
CA THR A 677 -0.88 -35.98 15.26
C THR A 677 -0.87 -34.94 14.13
N GLU A 678 -2.02 -34.37 13.80
CA GLU A 678 -2.16 -33.27 12.83
C GLU A 678 -1.32 -32.06 13.26
N VAL A 679 -1.35 -31.69 14.55
CA VAL A 679 -0.50 -30.60 15.07
C VAL A 679 0.99 -30.87 14.83
N LEU A 680 1.45 -32.10 15.02
CA LEU A 680 2.84 -32.47 14.74
C LEU A 680 3.18 -32.37 13.25
N GLU A 681 2.23 -32.75 12.39
CA GLU A 681 2.38 -32.63 10.94
C GLU A 681 2.41 -31.16 10.49
N ILE A 682 1.52 -30.31 11.03
CA ILE A 682 1.53 -28.86 10.80
C ILE A 682 2.88 -28.27 11.20
N LEU A 683 3.39 -28.61 12.39
CA LEU A 683 4.69 -28.10 12.84
C LEU A 683 5.84 -28.52 11.93
N LYS A 684 5.83 -29.77 11.46
CA LYS A 684 6.85 -30.27 10.54
C LYS A 684 6.79 -29.56 9.18
N ILE A 685 5.59 -29.37 8.63
CA ILE A 685 5.41 -28.62 7.37
C ILE A 685 5.89 -27.18 7.54
N ARG A 686 5.58 -26.52 8.67
CA ARG A 686 6.09 -25.17 8.97
C ARG A 686 7.61 -25.14 9.09
N GLU A 687 8.23 -26.15 9.68
CA GLU A 687 9.70 -26.26 9.73
C GLU A 687 10.30 -26.39 8.32
N ASP A 688 9.69 -27.21 7.47
CA ASP A 688 10.10 -27.38 6.07
C ASP A 688 9.91 -26.08 5.26
N GLU A 689 8.80 -25.35 5.46
CA GLU A 689 8.51 -24.06 4.81
C GLU A 689 9.49 -22.95 5.23
N GLU A 690 9.91 -22.91 6.49
CA GLU A 690 10.94 -21.97 6.95
C GLU A 690 12.35 -22.37 6.48
N ALA A 691 12.60 -23.66 6.27
CA ALA A 691 13.88 -24.14 5.74
C ALA A 691 14.06 -23.87 4.24
N ASP A 692 12.99 -23.96 3.44
CA ASP A 692 13.00 -23.77 1.98
C ASP A 692 11.90 -22.81 1.51
N ILE A 693 12.18 -21.50 1.64
CA ILE A 693 11.23 -20.45 1.27
C ILE A 693 11.22 -20.26 -0.26
N LYS A 694 10.04 -20.44 -0.87
CA LYS A 694 9.81 -20.24 -2.31
C LYS A 694 8.90 -19.06 -2.60
N LEU A 695 9.20 -18.33 -3.68
CA LEU A 695 8.43 -17.18 -4.11
C LEU A 695 7.64 -17.48 -5.38
N THR A 696 6.34 -17.18 -5.36
CA THR A 696 5.46 -17.21 -6.53
C THR A 696 5.78 -16.03 -7.42
N VAL A 697 6.20 -16.28 -8.65
CA VAL A 697 6.33 -15.25 -9.69
C VAL A 697 5.03 -15.20 -10.48
N SER A 698 4.53 -14.00 -10.75
CA SER A 698 3.34 -13.83 -11.59
C SER A 698 3.57 -14.48 -12.95
N ILE A 699 2.56 -15.19 -13.45
CA ILE A 699 2.26 -15.28 -14.88
C ILE A 699 2.13 -13.80 -15.29
N TYR A 700 2.83 -13.14 -16.22
CA TYR A 700 2.64 -11.72 -16.66
C TYR A 700 3.84 -10.75 -16.53
N ASP A 701 4.73 -10.66 -15.54
CA ASP A 701 5.71 -11.66 -15.10
C ASP A 701 6.79 -12.03 -16.15
N THR A 702 6.90 -11.33 -17.29
CA THR A 702 7.76 -11.77 -18.41
C THR A 702 9.26 -11.68 -18.16
N GLU A 703 9.71 -10.89 -17.18
CA GLU A 703 11.15 -10.75 -16.90
C GLU A 703 11.65 -11.84 -15.96
N ARG A 704 10.89 -12.15 -14.90
CA ARG A 704 11.28 -13.15 -13.90
C ARG A 704 10.85 -14.57 -14.25
N ASN A 705 9.86 -14.74 -15.12
CA ASN A 705 9.37 -16.05 -15.54
C ASN A 705 10.17 -16.57 -16.73
N GLU A 706 11.37 -17.05 -16.45
CA GLU A 706 12.38 -17.45 -17.46
C GLU A 706 11.86 -18.55 -18.41
N LYS A 707 11.07 -19.51 -17.90
CA LYS A 707 10.45 -20.55 -18.72
C LYS A 707 9.55 -19.96 -19.80
N ARG A 708 8.74 -18.97 -19.44
CA ARG A 708 7.83 -18.31 -20.38
C ARG A 708 8.59 -17.36 -21.30
N ARG A 709 9.64 -16.68 -20.84
CA ARG A 709 10.54 -15.93 -21.74
C ARG A 709 11.10 -16.88 -22.81
N GLN A 710 11.59 -18.05 -22.41
CA GLN A 710 12.07 -19.08 -23.34
C GLN A 710 10.96 -19.59 -24.27
N GLU A 711 9.73 -19.75 -23.79
CA GLU A 711 8.57 -20.11 -24.63
C GLU A 711 8.23 -19.00 -25.64
N TYR A 712 8.24 -17.73 -25.23
CA TYR A 712 8.00 -16.59 -26.12
C TYR A 712 9.14 -16.42 -27.13
N GLU A 713 10.40 -16.52 -26.70
CA GLU A 713 11.56 -16.49 -27.58
C GLU A 713 11.54 -17.68 -28.55
N ALA A 714 11.16 -18.88 -28.09
CA ALA A 714 10.99 -20.03 -28.97
C ALA A 714 9.84 -19.83 -29.96
N MET A 715 8.73 -19.21 -29.55
CA MET A 715 7.61 -18.92 -30.43
C MET A 715 7.95 -17.81 -31.45
N ASP A 716 8.66 -16.76 -31.02
CA ASP A 716 9.16 -15.70 -31.90
C ASP A 716 10.20 -16.26 -32.88
N ASN A 717 11.16 -17.07 -32.42
CA ASN A 717 12.11 -17.75 -33.31
C ASN A 717 11.40 -18.70 -34.28
N LEU A 718 10.38 -19.45 -33.83
CA LEU A 718 9.55 -20.27 -34.72
C LEU A 718 8.79 -19.42 -35.74
N MET A 719 8.29 -18.25 -35.34
CA MET A 719 7.55 -17.35 -36.22
C MET A 719 8.47 -16.58 -37.18
N GLU A 720 9.70 -16.25 -36.77
CA GLU A 720 10.77 -15.75 -37.64
C GLU A 720 11.23 -16.83 -38.61
N ASP A 721 11.41 -18.07 -38.17
CA ASP A 721 11.72 -19.21 -39.04
C ASP A 721 10.57 -19.50 -40.02
N ASP A 722 9.30 -19.36 -39.59
CA ASP A 722 8.12 -19.52 -40.46
C ASP A 722 7.98 -18.33 -41.44
N LEU A 723 8.36 -17.11 -41.03
CA LEU A 723 8.44 -15.93 -41.91
C LEU A 723 9.59 -16.07 -42.93
N LEU A 724 10.75 -16.56 -42.52
CA LEU A 724 11.88 -16.86 -43.40
C LEU A 724 11.56 -18.02 -44.36
N GLY A 725 10.84 -19.04 -43.90
CA GLY A 725 10.31 -20.12 -44.74
C GLY A 725 9.22 -19.65 -45.71
N GLN A 726 8.43 -18.64 -45.33
CA GLN A 726 7.48 -17.96 -46.23
C GLN A 726 8.17 -16.99 -47.20
N GLU A 727 9.31 -16.41 -46.85
CA GLU A 727 10.15 -15.65 -47.79
C GLU A 727 10.78 -16.57 -48.85
N GLU A 728 11.09 -17.83 -48.53
CA GLU A 728 11.50 -18.83 -49.55
C GLU A 728 10.33 -19.29 -50.45
N GLN A 729 9.08 -19.12 -50.01
CA GLN A 729 7.87 -19.27 -50.82
C GLN A 729 7.28 -17.89 -51.20
N GLU A 730 8.07 -17.02 -51.85
CA GLU A 730 7.49 -15.87 -52.56
C GLU A 730 6.44 -16.35 -53.57
N LEU A 731 5.15 -16.33 -53.18
CA LEU A 731 4.01 -16.51 -54.07
C LEU A 731 4.18 -15.51 -55.22
N ASP A 732 4.45 -16.04 -56.41
CA ASP A 732 4.74 -15.27 -57.61
C ASP A 732 3.64 -14.24 -57.88
N TYR A 733 3.90 -13.00 -57.47
CA TYR A 733 2.96 -11.88 -57.49
C TYR A 733 2.59 -11.45 -58.91
N LEU A 734 3.31 -11.95 -59.93
CA LEU A 734 3.05 -11.74 -61.35
C LEU A 734 2.40 -12.94 -62.04
N ALA A 735 2.44 -14.15 -61.46
CA ALA A 735 1.93 -15.37 -62.08
C ALA A 735 0.47 -15.26 -62.59
N PRO A 736 -0.50 -14.70 -61.84
CA PRO A 736 -1.88 -14.58 -62.32
C PRO A 736 -2.02 -13.68 -63.56
N PHE A 737 -1.16 -12.66 -63.68
CA PHE A 737 -1.19 -11.68 -64.78
C PHE A 737 -0.39 -12.17 -65.99
N LEU A 738 0.70 -12.91 -65.78
CA LEU A 738 1.49 -13.54 -66.85
C LEU A 738 0.74 -14.70 -67.53
N LEU A 739 -0.03 -15.48 -66.77
CA LEU A 739 -0.89 -16.55 -67.31
C LEU A 739 -1.93 -16.05 -68.31
N GLN A 740 -2.43 -14.82 -68.15
CA GLN A 740 -3.41 -14.21 -69.06
C GLN A 740 -2.84 -13.84 -70.44
N ILE A 741 -1.52 -13.74 -70.57
CA ILE A 741 -0.83 -13.34 -71.82
C ILE A 741 -0.27 -14.55 -72.59
N GLY A 742 -0.11 -15.68 -71.91
CA GLY A 742 0.17 -16.99 -72.51
C GLY A 742 1.61 -17.21 -73.01
N ASN A 743 2.30 -16.20 -73.55
CA ASN A 743 3.66 -16.37 -74.09
C ASN A 743 4.62 -15.26 -73.63
N VAL A 744 5.44 -15.57 -72.62
CA VAL A 744 6.31 -14.61 -71.91
C VAL A 744 7.55 -14.21 -72.74
N GLU A 745 7.99 -15.06 -73.68
CA GLU A 745 9.23 -14.85 -74.45
C GLU A 745 9.12 -13.81 -75.59
N LYS A 746 7.92 -13.34 -75.93
CA LYS A 746 7.68 -12.28 -76.94
C LYS A 746 6.83 -11.13 -76.38
N MET A 747 7.08 -10.76 -75.13
CA MET A 747 6.35 -9.66 -74.50
C MET A 747 6.77 -8.31 -75.12
N SER A 748 5.81 -7.56 -75.64
CA SER A 748 6.03 -6.18 -76.11
C SER A 748 6.06 -5.19 -74.94
N LYS A 749 6.70 -4.03 -75.14
CA LYS A 749 6.72 -2.94 -74.15
C LYS A 749 5.33 -2.53 -73.66
N TRP A 750 4.35 -2.53 -74.57
CA TRP A 750 2.96 -2.22 -74.23
C TRP A 750 2.31 -3.31 -73.34
N GLN A 751 2.60 -4.59 -73.60
CA GLN A 751 2.10 -5.70 -72.77
C GLN A 751 2.71 -5.69 -71.36
N ALA A 752 4.01 -5.41 -71.24
CA ALA A 752 4.67 -5.29 -69.94
C ALA A 752 4.12 -4.11 -69.11
N GLN A 753 3.86 -2.97 -69.75
CA GLN A 753 3.24 -1.81 -69.11
C GLN A 753 1.82 -2.13 -68.64
N ARG A 754 1.04 -2.83 -69.47
CA ARG A 754 -0.31 -3.27 -69.11
C ARG A 754 -0.32 -4.24 -67.92
N ILE A 755 0.59 -5.22 -67.88
CA ILE A 755 0.73 -6.12 -66.72
C ILE A 755 1.04 -5.35 -65.44
N LYS A 756 1.96 -4.39 -65.52
CA LYS A 756 2.29 -3.51 -64.38
C LYS A 756 1.05 -2.76 -63.90
N GLU A 757 0.30 -2.16 -64.82
CA GLU A 757 -0.91 -1.40 -64.51
C GLU A 757 -2.04 -2.29 -63.94
N ASP A 758 -2.24 -3.48 -64.50
CA ASP A 758 -3.24 -4.45 -64.04
C ASP A 758 -2.89 -4.98 -62.64
N CYS A 759 -1.61 -5.31 -62.39
CA CYS A 759 -1.12 -5.75 -61.08
C CYS A 759 -1.26 -4.65 -60.01
N LEU A 760 -0.88 -3.41 -60.33
CA LEU A 760 -1.04 -2.27 -59.42
C LEU A 760 -2.51 -1.94 -59.17
N THR A 761 -3.37 -2.09 -60.17
CA THR A 761 -4.82 -1.84 -60.04
C THR A 761 -5.48 -2.89 -59.15
N ASP A 762 -5.19 -4.18 -59.34
CA ASP A 762 -5.68 -5.25 -58.48
C ASP A 762 -5.20 -5.07 -57.03
N PHE A 763 -3.93 -4.72 -56.85
CA PHE A 763 -3.38 -4.46 -55.51
C PHE A 763 -4.06 -3.26 -54.83
N LYS A 764 -4.29 -2.17 -55.57
CA LYS A 764 -5.04 -1.01 -55.07
C LYS A 764 -6.48 -1.39 -54.68
N GLN A 765 -7.14 -2.23 -55.47
CA GLN A 765 -8.49 -2.74 -55.14
C GLN A 765 -8.48 -3.58 -53.86
N ARG A 766 -7.48 -4.45 -53.66
CA ARG A 766 -7.34 -5.24 -52.42
C ARG A 766 -7.11 -4.37 -51.19
N LEU A 767 -6.22 -3.37 -51.29
CA LEU A 767 -5.99 -2.42 -50.19
C LEU A 767 -7.27 -1.63 -49.85
N THR A 768 -8.01 -1.20 -50.87
CA THR A 768 -9.28 -0.49 -50.70
C THR A 768 -10.35 -1.40 -50.09
N HIS A 769 -10.46 -2.63 -50.56
CA HIS A 769 -11.39 -3.63 -50.04
C HIS A 769 -11.13 -3.94 -48.57
N LYS A 770 -9.85 -4.10 -48.19
CA LYS A 770 -9.44 -4.30 -46.80
C LYS A 770 -9.80 -3.12 -45.91
N ALA A 771 -9.55 -1.88 -46.36
CA ALA A 771 -9.96 -0.69 -45.63
C ALA A 771 -11.48 -0.61 -45.47
N ASN A 772 -12.23 -1.00 -46.50
CA ASN A 772 -13.70 -1.03 -46.47
C ASN A 772 -14.23 -2.09 -45.48
N ILE A 773 -13.64 -3.28 -45.40
CA ILE A 773 -14.01 -4.30 -44.39
C ILE A 773 -13.82 -3.75 -42.96
N ILE A 774 -12.69 -3.09 -42.70
CA ILE A 774 -12.43 -2.50 -41.38
C ILE A 774 -13.45 -1.39 -41.09
N HIS A 775 -13.78 -0.58 -42.09
CA HIS A 775 -14.78 0.47 -41.98
C HIS A 775 -16.19 -0.07 -41.71
N THR A 776 -16.62 -1.14 -42.41
CA THR A 776 -17.94 -1.74 -42.18
C THR A 776 -18.05 -2.36 -40.79
N HIS A 777 -16.99 -3.01 -40.30
CA HIS A 777 -16.95 -3.50 -38.92
C HIS A 777 -17.02 -2.37 -37.89
N LEU A 778 -16.29 -1.27 -38.13
CA LEU A 778 -16.35 -0.08 -37.28
C LEU A 778 -17.77 0.50 -37.21
N GLN A 779 -18.44 0.64 -38.36
CA GLN A 779 -19.81 1.14 -38.41
C GLN A 779 -20.79 0.21 -37.68
N LYS A 780 -20.63 -1.10 -37.84
CA LYS A 780 -21.47 -2.09 -37.15
C LYS A 780 -21.38 -1.98 -35.63
N GLU A 781 -20.17 -1.88 -35.08
CA GLU A 781 -19.98 -1.72 -33.62
C GLU A 781 -20.56 -0.40 -33.11
N VAL A 782 -20.44 0.69 -33.89
CA VAL A 782 -21.05 1.99 -33.56
C VAL A 782 -22.59 1.91 -33.57
N GLU A 783 -23.17 1.22 -34.55
CA GLU A 783 -24.62 1.01 -34.63
C GLU A 783 -25.15 0.13 -33.50
N GLU A 784 -24.41 -0.89 -33.09
CA GLU A 784 -24.77 -1.75 -31.95
C GLU A 784 -24.75 -0.99 -30.63
N LEU A 785 -23.74 -0.13 -30.41
CA LEU A 785 -23.68 0.76 -29.26
C LEU A 785 -24.90 1.69 -29.22
N GLN A 786 -25.22 2.36 -30.34
CA GLN A 786 -26.40 3.24 -30.42
C GLN A 786 -27.73 2.51 -30.17
N LYS A 787 -27.85 1.23 -30.59
CA LYS A 787 -29.04 0.42 -30.30
C LYS A 787 -29.15 0.11 -28.80
N LYS A 788 -28.03 -0.18 -28.16
CA LYS A 788 -27.97 -0.47 -26.72
C LYS A 788 -28.20 0.78 -25.87
N ASP A 789 -27.71 1.93 -26.28
CA ASP A 789 -27.99 3.22 -25.63
C ASP A 789 -29.49 3.57 -25.67
N ARG A 790 -30.15 3.38 -26.83
CA ARG A 790 -31.61 3.57 -26.95
C ARG A 790 -32.39 2.61 -26.06
N TRP A 791 -32.00 1.34 -26.03
CA TRP A 791 -32.62 0.35 -25.16
C TRP A 791 -32.46 0.71 -23.66
N TYR A 792 -31.31 1.24 -23.27
CA TYR A 792 -31.07 1.67 -21.88
C TYR A 792 -31.94 2.88 -21.52
N GLN A 793 -32.04 3.88 -22.41
CA GLN A 793 -32.91 5.05 -22.22
C GLN A 793 -34.40 4.66 -22.08
N GLU A 794 -34.86 3.65 -22.82
CA GLU A 794 -36.24 3.17 -22.74
C GLU A 794 -36.53 2.37 -21.46
N ASN A 795 -35.52 1.68 -20.90
CA ASN A 795 -35.69 0.78 -19.75
C ASN A 795 -35.11 1.32 -18.43
N GLN A 796 -34.65 2.57 -18.41
CA GLN A 796 -33.94 3.20 -17.27
C GLN A 796 -34.71 3.09 -15.94
N ASN A 797 -36.03 3.14 -15.96
CA ASN A 797 -36.86 3.08 -14.74
C ASN A 797 -37.17 1.65 -14.26
N GLN A 798 -36.74 0.61 -14.98
CA GLN A 798 -37.04 -0.81 -14.72
C GLN A 798 -35.79 -1.67 -14.49
N LEU A 799 -34.59 -1.09 -14.57
CA LEU A 799 -33.30 -1.80 -14.45
C LEU A 799 -32.88 -1.96 -12.98
N SER A 800 -32.27 -3.09 -12.65
CA SER A 800 -31.63 -3.31 -11.35
C SER A 800 -30.20 -2.74 -11.33
N MET A 801 -29.59 -2.60 -10.15
CA MET A 801 -28.20 -2.14 -10.03
C MET A 801 -27.19 -3.10 -10.69
N GLU A 802 -27.50 -4.40 -10.80
CA GLU A 802 -26.67 -5.36 -11.54
C GLU A 802 -26.78 -5.14 -13.05
N ASP A 803 -27.98 -4.86 -13.57
CA ASP A 803 -28.19 -4.59 -15.00
C ASP A 803 -27.53 -3.28 -15.46
N GLU A 804 -27.46 -2.27 -14.57
CA GLU A 804 -26.74 -1.02 -14.82
C GLU A 804 -25.22 -1.24 -14.89
N ALA A 805 -24.67 -2.08 -13.99
CA ALA A 805 -23.26 -2.43 -14.00
C ALA A 805 -22.86 -3.21 -15.26
N ASP A 806 -23.69 -4.17 -15.69
CA ASP A 806 -23.49 -4.94 -16.92
C ASP A 806 -23.57 -4.07 -18.18
N PHE A 807 -24.47 -3.08 -18.19
CA PHE A 807 -24.55 -2.10 -19.27
C PHE A 807 -23.27 -1.24 -19.35
N LEU A 808 -22.78 -0.73 -18.22
CA LEU A 808 -21.54 0.06 -18.16
C LEU A 808 -20.33 -0.77 -18.61
N ALA A 809 -20.25 -2.03 -18.21
CA ALA A 809 -19.22 -2.96 -18.66
C ALA A 809 -19.27 -3.16 -20.18
N TYR A 810 -20.47 -3.41 -20.74
CA TYR A 810 -20.67 -3.55 -22.19
C TYR A 810 -20.31 -2.27 -22.97
N CYS A 811 -20.68 -1.09 -22.48
CA CYS A 811 -20.32 0.20 -23.09
C CYS A 811 -18.80 0.40 -23.10
N SER A 812 -18.12 0.08 -22.00
CA SER A 812 -16.66 0.20 -21.90
C SER A 812 -15.93 -0.72 -22.89
N GLU A 813 -16.39 -1.97 -23.02
CA GLU A 813 -15.80 -2.96 -23.93
C GLU A 813 -16.06 -2.60 -25.39
N THR A 814 -17.28 -2.18 -25.72
CA THR A 814 -17.66 -1.79 -27.10
C THR A 814 -16.92 -0.52 -27.53
N MET A 815 -16.77 0.47 -26.64
CA MET A 815 -15.95 1.66 -26.91
C MET A 815 -14.48 1.31 -27.17
N PHE A 816 -13.92 0.34 -26.44
CA PHE A 816 -12.57 -0.16 -26.68
C PHE A 816 -12.44 -0.78 -28.08
N ARG A 817 -13.39 -1.65 -28.49
CA ARG A 817 -13.40 -2.26 -29.83
C ARG A 817 -13.50 -1.21 -30.94
N ILE A 818 -14.38 -0.22 -30.79
CA ILE A 818 -14.51 0.92 -31.72
C ILE A 818 -13.17 1.66 -31.84
N ARG A 819 -12.51 1.97 -30.73
CA ARG A 819 -11.20 2.64 -30.72
C ARG A 819 -10.12 1.83 -31.44
N VAL A 820 -10.07 0.52 -31.22
CA VAL A 820 -9.14 -0.38 -31.90
C VAL A 820 -9.40 -0.42 -33.41
N LEU A 821 -10.66 -0.55 -33.84
CA LEU A 821 -11.04 -0.55 -35.26
C LEU A 821 -10.74 0.79 -35.94
N ALA A 822 -10.98 1.91 -35.27
CA ALA A 822 -10.65 3.24 -35.77
C ALA A 822 -9.13 3.42 -35.95
N LEU A 823 -8.32 2.97 -34.99
CA LEU A 823 -6.85 2.98 -35.09
C LEU A 823 -6.36 2.08 -36.22
N ARG A 824 -6.92 0.87 -36.38
CA ARG A 824 -6.59 -0.04 -37.48
C ARG A 824 -6.92 0.57 -38.85
N LEU A 825 -8.07 1.22 -38.98
CA LEU A 825 -8.46 1.92 -40.21
C LEU A 825 -7.50 3.08 -40.52
N LYS A 826 -7.14 3.87 -39.51
CA LYS A 826 -6.17 4.97 -39.65
C LYS A 826 -4.81 4.45 -40.10
N ARG A 827 -4.31 3.38 -39.48
CA ARG A 827 -3.03 2.75 -39.85
C ARG A 827 -3.06 2.18 -41.26
N GLU A 828 -4.13 1.48 -41.66
CA GLU A 828 -4.24 0.95 -43.03
C GLU A 828 -4.26 2.08 -44.07
N LYS A 829 -4.96 3.19 -43.80
CA LYS A 829 -4.94 4.39 -44.66
C LYS A 829 -3.55 5.03 -44.77
N GLN A 830 -2.76 5.01 -43.70
CA GLN A 830 -1.38 5.54 -43.70
C GLN A 830 -0.38 4.61 -44.41
N MET A 831 -0.53 3.29 -44.24
CA MET A 831 0.39 2.29 -44.80
C MET A 831 0.09 1.94 -46.27
N ALA A 832 -1.16 2.06 -46.72
CA ALA A 832 -1.56 1.70 -48.08
C ALA A 832 -0.75 2.41 -49.18
N PRO A 833 -0.49 3.74 -49.11
CA PRO A 833 0.37 4.42 -50.06
C PRO A 833 1.82 3.89 -50.08
N GLN A 834 2.38 3.59 -48.90
CA GLN A 834 3.74 3.06 -48.78
C GLN A 834 3.85 1.67 -49.40
N LYS A 835 2.88 0.79 -49.14
CA LYS A 835 2.81 -0.55 -49.74
C LYS A 835 2.62 -0.50 -51.26
N TYR A 836 1.80 0.44 -51.74
CA TYR A 836 1.61 0.65 -53.17
C TYR A 836 2.90 1.08 -53.86
N LEU A 837 3.63 2.04 -53.29
CA LEU A 837 4.92 2.50 -53.79
C LEU A 837 5.98 1.38 -53.75
N ALA A 838 6.02 0.59 -52.67
CA ALA A 838 6.93 -0.53 -52.55
C ALA A 838 6.68 -1.61 -53.62
N LEU A 839 5.42 -1.94 -53.90
CA LEU A 839 5.08 -2.87 -54.98
C LEU A 839 5.41 -2.28 -56.37
N GLU A 840 5.17 -0.98 -56.58
CA GLU A 840 5.55 -0.33 -57.83
C GLU A 840 7.07 -0.39 -58.06
N GLU A 841 7.88 -0.16 -57.02
CA GLU A 841 9.33 -0.31 -57.11
C GLU A 841 9.75 -1.75 -57.37
N LYS A 842 9.13 -2.73 -56.69
CA LYS A 842 9.38 -4.16 -56.93
C LYS A 842 9.09 -4.54 -58.39
N LEU A 843 7.94 -4.13 -58.93
CA LEU A 843 7.56 -4.37 -60.33
C LEU A 843 8.51 -3.71 -61.35
N ARG A 844 9.08 -2.54 -61.03
CA ARG A 844 10.08 -1.88 -61.89
C ARG A 844 11.42 -2.60 -61.89
N LYS A 845 11.81 -3.19 -60.74
CA LYS A 845 13.09 -3.89 -60.54
C LYS A 845 13.02 -5.38 -60.92
N ASP A 846 11.82 -5.94 -61.12
CA ASP A 846 11.64 -7.35 -61.44
C ASP A 846 12.31 -7.74 -62.79
N PRO A 847 13.12 -8.81 -62.85
CA PRO A 847 13.81 -9.25 -64.07
C PRO A 847 12.88 -9.51 -65.27
N ARG A 848 11.64 -9.94 -65.02
CA ARG A 848 10.66 -10.31 -66.06
C ARG A 848 10.02 -9.08 -66.72
N LEU A 849 10.00 -7.92 -66.05
CA LEU A 849 9.39 -6.69 -66.56
C LEU A 849 10.42 -5.57 -66.82
N SER A 850 11.53 -5.53 -66.09
CA SER A 850 12.56 -4.47 -66.14
C SER A 850 13.18 -4.27 -67.52
N GLY A 851 13.36 -5.34 -68.31
CA GLY A 851 13.86 -5.28 -69.69
C GLY A 851 12.93 -4.59 -70.69
N HIS A 852 11.64 -4.44 -70.35
CA HIS A 852 10.62 -3.81 -71.20
C HIS A 852 10.15 -2.44 -70.64
N LEU A 853 10.26 -2.25 -69.33
CA LEU A 853 9.85 -1.05 -68.61
C LEU A 853 10.96 0.00 -68.43
N SER A 854 12.22 -0.36 -68.70
CA SER A 854 13.30 0.61 -68.83
C SER A 854 13.09 1.46 -70.10
N HIS A 855 13.24 2.78 -69.97
CA HIS A 855 13.35 3.65 -71.14
C HIS A 855 14.73 3.40 -71.80
N PRO A 856 14.87 3.48 -73.15
CA PRO A 856 16.19 3.64 -73.75
C PRO A 856 16.95 4.83 -73.14
#